data_AF-A0A835WFQ1-F1
#
_entry.id   AF-A0A835WFQ1-F1
#
_cell.length_a   1.000
_cell.length_b   1.000
_cell.length_c   1.000
_cell.angle_alpha   90.00
_cell.angle_beta   90.00
_cell.angle_gamma   90.00
#
_symmetry.space_group_name_H-M   'P 1'
#
loop_
_entity.id
_entity.type
_entity.pdbx_description
1 polymer ?
#
loop_
_entity_poly.entity_id
_entity_poly.type
_entity_poly.pdbx_seq_one_letter_code
_entity_poly.pdbx_strand_id
1 'polypeptide(L)'
;MACRGALAGASAAAGQAGSARAPSAQVPAATFEVPRLGRTAPRGASLPALAGFSSRKVALVTAPRGERVRAAAAAPGPAQPQKPYLGPFIRKGQQQAQQGPATTAAAAASGSSGSSGSSSSSSPNGGLGTKGLLTQLRAQQQLQAQRQESQAQQPPGAPIQPSTTAAAAASAASAAASAPGPSTPPLYAGTVQSYEDEYVLPGWGVELPLEVQAARLRQLLAAVAAAPSDDDKVRVLLSVDSVAAFAATPRNAAVMAALGGLPAAEQRLLLALPAMLQEHVLQEPAAATASAPEALRPRLSALAARLARVETFYDSVGGLLGYQLKSLELIVEGLQDKTARAKEAAKEAQAAAAASVASVTESIDVVSADGTTAEERRRPQVSFHVPKGIDLAGEEGAQVGVGAAAQGLASLPFLAEIYPVGGAGDRLGLVDEATGESLPAAMLPYAGRSLLEVLLRDLQAREYMYFQLTGRQVTTPVAIMTSDAKGNHERVSRLLAELGWAGRGRDAFRLFRQPMVPVVGVEDGKWLLSRPLGPMMKPGGHGAIWKLMWDEGVFDWLQAQHGRRAALVRQISNPMAGMDTTLLALAGAGFSRRNGGASAFGFMSCERAVGAAEGMNVVQERRRWLPDDSHPEGGRYVYEYGVTNVEYTEFEKLGLNDEAVSAGSKTSVFPANTNVLYVGLKGARSVVAEAVARGDGAQLLPGLIFNLNKKVSYTDPLGGPARQVTAGRMESTMQNLADYLTDRFEERKEPNDLLANNQLSTFLVSNLRRKVTSSAKKRREPGSARIAQTPDGSFYDLQRNAWQILQRCGLKNVPEPGSPEQYLEKGPGFIFLFHPALGPLWDVISQKLVGGALAQGSELVLEAAEARLVDVDIAGSLQVYAENVMGHLESPADTAAATASALHAALAEDMAQQQQQQTTTTSLAAAALAAAAASTGAGAAVGAASAPALTMPFGFGTNASAAAGSPSVSAAGGGILRYGRRCGRVQMVNVRVRNAGIDWASPDNVYWKHQVRRHESCKVVLLGQSEFEAHDVTLSGAHTFVVPDGHRLSVTASADGAGGIEAKLTPLTPLSAVDGASTLLAGAAGGFQPSWEWQYVMDSNGAVKLSYVGTTTTVGSRSAPAVGLTAPVMAAAERQGRQVLDFSI
;
A
#
# COMPACT_ATOMS: atom_id res chain seq x y z
N MET A 1 -12.25 -45.71 -34.23
CA MET A 1 -12.74 -47.12 -34.20
C MET A 1 -13.17 -47.44 -32.77
N ALA A 2 -13.80 -48.60 -32.54
CA ALA A 2 -14.31 -49.03 -31.22
C ALA A 2 -13.16 -49.30 -30.20
N CYS A 3 -13.36 -49.36 -28.86
CA CYS A 3 -14.59 -49.24 -28.06
C CYS A 3 -14.31 -48.85 -26.59
N ARG A 4 -15.42 -48.67 -25.85
CA ARG A 4 -15.60 -48.60 -24.38
C ARG A 4 -14.53 -49.30 -23.50
N GLY A 5 -14.21 -48.70 -22.36
CA GLY A 5 -13.53 -49.37 -21.24
C GLY A 5 -13.32 -48.46 -20.02
N ALA A 6 -14.31 -48.39 -19.12
CA ALA A 6 -14.19 -47.66 -17.87
C ALA A 6 -14.02 -48.63 -16.69
N LEU A 7 -13.18 -48.27 -15.71
CA LEU A 7 -13.47 -48.39 -14.27
C LEU A 7 -12.38 -47.71 -13.42
N ALA A 8 -12.71 -47.42 -12.17
CA ALA A 8 -11.82 -46.73 -11.22
C ALA A 8 -10.97 -47.71 -10.39
N GLY A 9 -9.85 -47.22 -9.86
CA GLY A 9 -8.98 -47.98 -8.95
C GLY A 9 -7.83 -47.14 -8.42
N ALA A 10 -8.02 -46.54 -7.24
CA ALA A 10 -6.94 -45.83 -6.54
C ALA A 10 -6.26 -46.77 -5.54
N SER A 11 -4.93 -46.89 -5.57
CA SER A 11 -4.12 -47.15 -4.38
C SER A 11 -2.64 -46.88 -4.64
N ALA A 12 -1.97 -46.45 -3.58
CA ALA A 12 -0.63 -45.91 -3.50
C ALA A 12 0.53 -46.93 -3.64
N ALA A 13 1.73 -46.32 -3.68
CA ALA A 13 2.97 -46.77 -3.02
C ALA A 13 4.05 -47.53 -3.83
N ALA A 14 5.22 -46.88 -3.83
CA ALA A 14 6.56 -47.45 -3.65
C ALA A 14 7.09 -48.57 -4.57
N GLY A 15 8.16 -48.23 -5.28
CA GLY A 15 9.46 -48.77 -4.83
C GLY A 15 10.46 -49.23 -5.89
N GLN A 16 11.71 -48.75 -5.72
CA GLN A 16 12.97 -49.39 -6.13
C GLN A 16 13.22 -49.70 -7.62
N ALA A 17 13.89 -48.73 -8.26
CA ALA A 17 15.30 -48.83 -8.69
C ALA A 17 15.78 -50.02 -9.56
N GLY A 18 16.60 -49.68 -10.58
CA GLY A 18 17.72 -50.52 -11.00
C GLY A 18 17.88 -50.74 -12.50
N SER A 19 18.71 -49.92 -13.16
CA SER A 19 19.82 -50.38 -14.03
C SER A 19 20.50 -49.16 -14.68
N ALA A 20 21.83 -49.19 -14.81
CA ALA A 20 22.60 -48.13 -15.43
C ALA A 20 23.32 -48.61 -16.69
N ARG A 21 23.40 -47.77 -17.73
CA ARG A 21 24.51 -47.79 -18.69
C ARG A 21 24.65 -46.47 -19.46
N ALA A 22 25.80 -45.83 -19.28
CA ALA A 22 26.42 -44.90 -20.21
C ALA A 22 27.42 -45.71 -21.10
N PRO A 23 28.28 -45.10 -21.95
CA PRO A 23 28.39 -43.70 -22.35
C PRO A 23 28.53 -43.48 -23.88
N SER A 24 28.60 -42.23 -24.33
CA SER A 24 29.64 -41.75 -25.27
C SER A 24 29.51 -40.23 -25.45
N ALA A 25 30.59 -39.57 -25.89
CA ALA A 25 30.62 -38.14 -26.16
C ALA A 25 31.26 -37.88 -27.53
N GLN A 26 30.94 -36.75 -28.16
CA GLN A 26 31.95 -35.90 -28.81
C GLN A 26 31.39 -34.54 -29.26
N VAL A 27 32.28 -33.56 -29.36
CA VAL A 27 32.08 -32.25 -29.99
C VAL A 27 32.74 -32.32 -31.38
N PRO A 28 32.21 -31.64 -32.40
CA PRO A 28 32.99 -30.52 -32.94
C PRO A 28 32.13 -29.29 -33.31
N ALA A 29 32.81 -28.16 -33.50
CA ALA A 29 32.27 -26.96 -34.16
C ALA A 29 32.94 -26.78 -35.53
N ALA A 30 32.33 -26.00 -36.46
CA ALA A 30 33.04 -25.02 -37.32
C ALA A 30 32.13 -24.33 -38.37
N THR A 31 32.44 -23.05 -38.62
CA THR A 31 32.45 -22.28 -39.91
C THR A 31 31.25 -22.19 -40.88
N PHE A 32 31.02 -20.94 -41.36
CA PHE A 32 30.91 -20.45 -42.76
C PHE A 32 30.51 -21.44 -43.89
N GLU A 33 29.76 -21.05 -44.93
CA GLU A 33 29.91 -19.82 -45.74
C GLU A 33 28.61 -19.36 -46.47
N VAL A 34 28.75 -18.52 -47.51
CA VAL A 34 27.68 -17.77 -48.22
C VAL A 34 27.64 -18.15 -49.72
N PRO A 35 26.45 -18.27 -50.35
CA PRO A 35 26.30 -18.12 -51.80
C PRO A 35 25.72 -16.75 -52.21
N ARG A 36 26.04 -16.31 -53.43
CA ARG A 36 25.81 -14.94 -53.94
C ARG A 36 25.00 -14.92 -55.26
N LEU A 37 24.36 -13.77 -55.51
CA LEU A 37 24.03 -13.16 -56.82
C LEU A 37 22.97 -13.81 -57.73
N GLY A 38 21.98 -12.97 -58.08
CA GLY A 38 21.12 -13.08 -59.27
C GLY A 38 20.56 -11.68 -59.60
N ARG A 39 20.65 -11.24 -60.86
CA ARG A 39 20.23 -9.89 -61.31
C ARG A 39 18.92 -9.95 -62.11
N THR A 40 18.05 -8.95 -61.98
CA THR A 40 17.79 -7.93 -63.04
C THR A 40 16.74 -6.90 -62.59
N ALA A 41 16.86 -5.67 -63.10
CA ALA A 41 15.85 -4.60 -63.04
C ALA A 41 16.07 -3.64 -64.23
N PRO A 42 15.06 -2.86 -64.65
CA PRO A 42 15.37 -1.56 -65.26
C PRO A 42 14.38 -0.42 -64.98
N ARG A 43 14.95 0.74 -64.57
CA ARG A 43 14.48 2.14 -64.82
C ARG A 43 13.17 2.59 -64.13
N GLY A 44 12.98 3.85 -63.73
CA GLY A 44 13.87 5.04 -63.76
C GLY A 44 13.07 6.34 -64.01
N ALA A 45 13.48 7.54 -63.59
CA ALA A 45 14.69 7.94 -62.84
C ALA A 45 14.59 9.41 -62.32
N SER A 46 15.73 9.94 -61.83
CA SER A 46 16.09 11.37 -61.61
C SER A 46 15.55 12.04 -60.33
N LEU A 47 16.12 13.13 -59.77
CA LEU A 47 17.47 13.78 -59.74
C LEU A 47 17.41 14.93 -58.69
N PRO A 48 18.51 15.61 -58.24
CA PRO A 48 19.94 15.27 -58.31
C PRO A 48 20.66 15.34 -56.93
N ALA A 49 21.99 15.12 -56.94
CA ALA A 49 22.94 15.53 -55.88
C ALA A 49 23.57 16.92 -56.25
N LEU A 50 24.65 17.48 -55.69
CA LEU A 50 25.92 16.95 -55.12
C LEU A 50 26.63 18.02 -54.25
N ALA A 51 27.85 17.74 -53.78
CA ALA A 51 28.57 18.46 -52.71
C ALA A 51 29.41 19.69 -53.15
N GLY A 52 29.86 20.51 -52.17
CA GLY A 52 30.72 21.67 -52.43
C GLY A 52 31.55 22.20 -51.23
N PHE A 53 32.85 21.86 -51.24
CA PHE A 53 33.99 22.58 -50.65
C PHE A 53 34.13 22.83 -49.13
N SER A 54 35.37 23.18 -48.77
CA SER A 54 35.89 23.35 -47.40
C SER A 54 36.65 24.68 -47.26
N SER A 55 36.87 25.07 -46.01
CA SER A 55 37.80 26.11 -45.52
C SER A 55 37.44 27.60 -45.74
N ARG A 56 37.30 28.31 -44.62
CA ARG A 56 38.25 29.34 -44.20
C ARG A 56 38.31 29.42 -42.66
N LYS A 57 39.33 30.11 -42.14
CA LYS A 57 39.80 30.03 -40.74
C LYS A 57 40.33 31.40 -40.31
N VAL A 58 40.53 31.55 -38.99
CA VAL A 58 41.21 32.67 -38.29
C VAL A 58 40.29 33.87 -37.97
N ALA A 59 40.46 34.39 -36.75
CA ALA A 59 39.71 35.49 -36.13
C ALA A 59 40.64 36.70 -35.87
N LEU A 60 40.08 37.85 -35.47
CA LEU A 60 40.67 39.00 -34.72
C LEU A 60 39.55 40.09 -34.64
N VAL A 61 39.42 41.01 -33.67
CA VAL A 61 40.02 41.15 -32.32
C VAL A 61 39.25 42.20 -31.47
N THR A 62 39.31 42.09 -30.12
CA THR A 62 38.97 43.12 -29.08
C THR A 62 37.55 43.75 -28.98
N ALA A 63 37.23 44.18 -27.75
CA ALA A 63 36.12 45.08 -27.34
C ALA A 63 36.66 46.55 -27.23
N PRO A 64 36.04 47.57 -26.55
CA PRO A 64 34.77 47.64 -25.81
C PRO A 64 33.95 48.95 -25.93
N ARG A 65 32.82 49.06 -25.18
CA ARG A 65 32.09 50.28 -24.70
C ARG A 65 31.54 51.30 -25.73
N GLY A 66 30.34 51.82 -25.47
CA GLY A 66 29.79 53.03 -26.12
C GLY A 66 28.35 53.37 -25.72
N GLU A 67 28.09 54.61 -25.30
CA GLU A 67 26.79 55.07 -24.77
C GLU A 67 25.90 55.83 -25.80
N ARG A 68 24.57 55.64 -25.69
CA ARG A 68 23.45 56.61 -25.82
C ARG A 68 23.23 57.49 -27.10
N VAL A 69 21.92 57.64 -27.39
CA VAL A 69 21.10 58.91 -27.39
C VAL A 69 20.44 59.43 -28.70
N ARG A 70 19.12 59.76 -28.59
CA ARG A 70 18.25 60.60 -29.47
C ARG A 70 17.96 60.07 -30.90
N ALA A 71 16.87 60.42 -31.62
CA ALA A 71 15.60 61.15 -31.38
C ALA A 71 14.66 60.98 -32.64
N ALA A 72 13.37 61.36 -32.73
CA ALA A 72 12.23 61.53 -31.79
C ALA A 72 10.93 61.91 -32.60
N ALA A 73 9.78 62.09 -31.92
CA ALA A 73 8.48 62.62 -32.41
C ALA A 73 7.63 61.69 -33.33
N ALA A 74 6.27 61.73 -33.34
CA ALA A 74 5.27 62.52 -32.60
C ALA A 74 4.01 61.68 -32.22
N ALA A 75 3.07 62.25 -31.44
CA ALA A 75 1.83 61.60 -30.94
C ALA A 75 0.56 62.46 -31.25
N PRO A 76 -0.70 62.09 -30.86
CA PRO A 76 -1.15 62.10 -29.44
C PRO A 76 -2.09 60.94 -29.00
N GLY A 77 -2.42 60.87 -27.69
CA GLY A 77 -3.41 59.97 -27.06
C GLY A 77 -4.84 60.58 -26.99
N PRO A 78 -5.71 60.28 -26.00
CA PRO A 78 -5.51 59.69 -24.65
C PRO A 78 -6.43 58.47 -24.33
N ALA A 79 -6.49 57.83 -23.14
CA ALA A 79 -5.53 57.55 -22.05
C ALA A 79 -6.07 56.38 -21.17
N GLN A 80 -5.23 55.85 -20.27
CA GLN A 80 -5.51 54.74 -19.33
C GLN A 80 -5.30 55.22 -17.87
N PRO A 81 -5.52 54.40 -16.81
CA PRO A 81 -4.38 53.70 -16.20
C PRO A 81 -4.70 52.31 -15.58
N GLN A 82 -3.69 51.68 -14.95
CA GLN A 82 -3.71 50.26 -14.49
C GLN A 82 -3.52 50.09 -12.96
N LYS A 83 -3.46 48.82 -12.53
CA LYS A 83 -3.12 48.33 -11.17
C LYS A 83 -1.70 48.74 -10.72
N PRO A 84 -1.35 48.51 -9.43
CA PRO A 84 -0.39 47.41 -9.17
C PRO A 84 -0.66 46.57 -7.91
N TYR A 85 0.16 45.53 -7.71
CA TYR A 85 0.21 44.62 -6.55
C TYR A 85 1.31 45.05 -5.56
N LEU A 86 1.12 44.85 -4.24
CA LEU A 86 2.17 44.52 -3.26
C LEU A 86 1.56 44.17 -1.88
N GLY A 87 2.28 43.38 -1.07
CA GLY A 87 1.79 42.83 0.21
C GLY A 87 2.37 43.47 1.49
N PRO A 88 1.92 43.08 2.69
CA PRO A 88 2.25 43.76 3.94
C PRO A 88 3.42 43.14 4.73
N PHE A 89 4.39 43.99 5.10
CA PHE A 89 5.29 43.80 6.25
C PHE A 89 5.03 44.94 7.24
N ILE A 90 4.91 44.67 8.55
CA ILE A 90 4.86 45.70 9.59
C ILE A 90 5.81 45.35 10.74
N ARG A 91 6.56 46.35 11.22
CA ARG A 91 7.46 46.27 12.38
C ARG A 91 6.83 46.88 13.65
N LYS A 92 7.45 46.62 14.80
CA LYS A 92 7.02 47.07 16.13
C LYS A 92 7.12 48.60 16.34
N GLY A 93 6.23 49.14 17.17
CA GLY A 93 6.32 50.44 17.85
C GLY A 93 5.09 50.59 18.78
N GLN A 94 5.10 50.11 20.02
CA GLN A 94 5.58 50.73 21.27
C GLN A 94 4.78 51.94 21.81
N GLN A 95 4.26 51.72 23.03
CA GLN A 95 4.07 52.67 24.14
C GLN A 95 2.78 53.50 24.35
N GLN A 96 2.42 53.47 25.64
CA GLN A 96 1.69 54.43 26.48
C GLN A 96 0.15 54.51 26.41
N ALA A 97 -0.41 54.63 27.62
CA ALA A 97 -1.82 54.64 27.96
C ALA A 97 -2.15 55.94 28.70
N GLN A 98 -3.44 56.22 28.94
CA GLN A 98 -3.96 56.52 30.30
C GLN A 98 -5.49 56.73 30.35
N GLN A 99 -6.10 56.19 31.40
CA GLN A 99 -7.26 56.69 32.18
C GLN A 99 -8.67 56.83 31.51
N GLY A 100 -9.71 56.69 32.34
CA GLY A 100 -11.15 56.88 32.03
C GLY A 100 -11.72 58.11 32.77
N PRO A 101 -12.92 58.08 33.44
CA PRO A 101 -13.92 57.00 33.60
C PRO A 101 -15.41 57.47 33.47
N ALA A 102 -16.37 56.72 34.06
CA ALA A 102 -17.77 57.11 34.41
C ALA A 102 -18.80 57.25 33.24
N THR A 103 -20.15 57.16 33.33
CA THR A 103 -21.23 56.65 34.26
C THR A 103 -22.60 56.74 33.48
N THR A 104 -23.82 56.27 33.80
CA THR A 104 -24.54 55.58 34.92
C THR A 104 -25.92 55.03 34.44
N ALA A 105 -26.58 54.14 35.24
CA ALA A 105 -28.06 53.99 35.40
C ALA A 105 -28.94 53.43 34.22
N ALA A 106 -30.15 52.86 34.41
CA ALA A 106 -30.80 52.17 35.56
C ALA A 106 -32.19 51.53 35.18
N ALA A 107 -32.72 50.66 36.09
CA ALA A 107 -34.16 50.36 36.36
C ALA A 107 -35.02 49.56 35.33
N ALA A 108 -36.08 48.81 35.72
CA ALA A 108 -36.47 48.18 37.02
C ALA A 108 -37.70 47.22 36.90
N ALA A 109 -37.81 46.26 37.85
CA ALA A 109 -39.02 45.53 38.36
C ALA A 109 -39.91 44.69 37.38
N SER A 110 -40.54 43.57 37.74
CA SER A 110 -40.66 42.80 39.02
C SER A 110 -40.57 41.26 38.72
N GLY A 111 -40.98 40.25 39.51
CA GLY A 111 -41.81 40.17 40.73
C GLY A 111 -41.71 38.80 41.45
N SER A 112 -42.82 38.09 41.71
CA SER A 112 -42.89 36.84 42.51
C SER A 112 -44.07 35.93 42.09
N SER A 113 -44.23 34.64 42.47
CA SER A 113 -43.55 33.72 43.44
C SER A 113 -43.67 32.25 42.93
N GLY A 114 -43.19 31.16 43.56
CA GLY A 114 -42.30 30.94 44.71
C GLY A 114 -42.48 29.55 45.39
N SER A 115 -41.41 28.99 45.98
CA SER A 115 -41.33 27.72 46.77
C SER A 115 -41.49 26.37 46.00
N SER A 116 -40.81 25.26 46.33
CA SER A 116 -39.69 24.99 47.28
C SER A 116 -38.87 23.75 46.85
N GLY A 117 -37.60 23.62 47.31
CA GLY A 117 -36.78 22.41 47.08
C GLY A 117 -35.25 22.63 47.16
N SER A 118 -34.62 22.16 48.25
CA SER A 118 -33.17 22.12 48.54
C SER A 118 -32.34 21.28 47.53
N SER A 119 -31.03 21.48 47.31
CA SER A 119 -30.06 22.48 47.84
C SER A 119 -28.69 22.43 47.13
N SER A 120 -28.03 23.61 47.00
CA SER A 120 -26.54 23.86 47.00
C SER A 120 -25.56 23.05 46.11
N SER A 121 -24.53 23.65 45.48
CA SER A 121 -24.21 25.07 45.25
C SER A 121 -23.01 25.26 44.28
N SER A 122 -23.12 26.24 43.38
CA SER A 122 -22.04 27.08 42.82
C SER A 122 -20.70 26.47 42.32
N SER A 123 -20.58 26.40 40.99
CA SER A 123 -19.47 27.03 40.25
C SER A 123 -19.60 28.58 40.31
N PRO A 124 -18.60 29.44 39.97
CA PRO A 124 -17.66 29.27 38.85
C PRO A 124 -16.22 29.86 38.98
N ASN A 125 -15.48 29.72 37.88
CA ASN A 125 -14.24 30.39 37.45
C ASN A 125 -13.69 31.58 38.26
N GLY A 126 -12.40 31.47 38.62
CA GLY A 126 -11.50 32.61 38.86
C GLY A 126 -10.09 32.26 38.35
N GLY A 127 -9.54 33.06 37.44
CA GLY A 127 -8.22 32.80 36.85
C GLY A 127 -7.07 33.24 37.77
N LEU A 128 -6.02 32.42 37.89
CA LEU A 128 -4.80 32.75 38.65
C LEU A 128 -3.54 32.50 37.82
N GLY A 129 -2.63 33.48 37.86
CA GLY A 129 -1.44 33.52 37.01
C GLY A 129 -0.22 32.75 37.53
N THR A 130 0.94 33.06 36.95
CA THR A 130 2.24 32.36 37.05
C THR A 130 2.84 32.17 38.46
N LYS A 131 2.20 32.64 39.54
CA LYS A 131 2.59 32.33 40.92
C LYS A 131 2.10 30.96 41.42
N GLY A 132 1.05 30.38 40.84
CA GLY A 132 0.54 29.07 41.26
C GLY A 132 1.52 27.91 41.00
N LEU A 133 2.24 27.96 39.87
CA LEU A 133 3.10 26.88 39.40
C LEU A 133 4.33 26.65 40.32
N LEU A 134 4.93 27.72 40.85
CA LEU A 134 6.06 27.63 41.78
C LEU A 134 5.66 26.96 43.11
N THR A 135 4.43 27.17 43.57
CA THR A 135 3.94 26.60 44.83
C THR A 135 3.71 25.09 44.71
N GLN A 136 3.17 24.62 43.58
CA GLN A 136 3.05 23.18 43.30
C GLN A 136 4.42 22.49 43.14
N LEU A 137 5.38 23.13 42.46
CA LEU A 137 6.73 22.59 42.30
C LEU A 137 7.45 22.44 43.65
N ARG A 138 7.32 23.42 44.57
CA ARG A 138 7.88 23.31 45.93
C ARG A 138 7.22 22.21 46.75
N ALA A 139 5.90 22.05 46.66
CA ALA A 139 5.18 20.97 47.34
C ALA A 139 5.62 19.57 46.88
N GLN A 140 5.90 19.37 45.59
CA GLN A 140 6.43 18.09 45.10
C GLN A 140 7.88 17.83 45.56
N GLN A 141 8.75 18.86 45.59
CA GLN A 141 10.13 18.69 46.07
C GLN A 141 10.20 18.32 47.55
N GLN A 142 9.36 18.92 48.41
CA GLN A 142 9.32 18.58 49.84
C GLN A 142 8.86 17.12 50.09
N LEU A 143 7.92 16.61 49.28
CA LEU A 143 7.46 15.22 49.34
C LEU A 143 8.48 14.19 48.83
N GLN A 144 9.47 14.61 48.04
CA GLN A 144 10.59 13.75 47.64
C GLN A 144 11.69 13.71 48.71
N ALA A 145 12.00 14.83 49.36
CA ALA A 145 12.99 14.89 50.44
C ALA A 145 12.64 13.96 51.62
N GLN A 146 11.41 14.02 52.12
CA GLN A 146 10.95 13.21 53.26
C GLN A 146 10.99 11.69 53.01
N ARG A 147 11.02 11.25 51.75
CA ARG A 147 11.18 9.83 51.39
C ARG A 147 12.64 9.35 51.33
N GLN A 148 13.61 10.26 51.32
CA GLN A 148 15.04 9.91 51.36
C GLN A 148 15.58 9.91 52.80
N GLU A 149 15.04 10.75 53.69
CA GLU A 149 15.42 10.79 55.11
C GLU A 149 14.98 9.52 55.89
N SER A 150 14.03 8.74 55.37
CA SER A 150 13.43 7.58 56.03
C SER A 150 14.10 6.22 55.75
N GLN A 151 15.24 6.18 55.04
CA GLN A 151 16.06 4.97 54.84
C GLN A 151 17.51 5.07 55.36
N ALA A 152 17.90 6.18 55.98
CA ALA A 152 19.30 6.47 56.33
C ALA A 152 19.53 6.67 57.85
N GLN A 153 19.08 5.72 58.69
CA GLN A 153 19.43 5.75 60.12
C GLN A 153 19.25 4.39 60.85
N GLN A 154 20.35 3.64 61.01
CA GLN A 154 20.70 2.96 62.26
C GLN A 154 22.24 2.73 62.31
N PRO A 155 22.88 2.69 63.50
CA PRO A 155 24.31 2.96 63.66
C PRO A 155 25.22 1.70 63.70
N PRO A 156 26.54 1.86 63.52
CA PRO A 156 27.50 0.74 63.53
C PRO A 156 27.95 0.33 64.95
N GLY A 157 28.34 -0.94 65.11
CA GLY A 157 29.03 -1.49 66.28
C GLY A 157 30.22 -2.35 65.86
N ALA A 158 31.38 -2.11 66.47
CA ALA A 158 32.66 -2.76 66.15
C ALA A 158 32.94 -3.99 67.07
N PRO A 159 33.96 -4.83 66.80
CA PRO A 159 33.90 -6.25 67.14
C PRO A 159 34.44 -6.62 68.54
N ILE A 160 33.99 -7.76 69.06
CA ILE A 160 34.57 -8.45 70.21
C ILE A 160 34.70 -9.97 69.90
N GLN A 161 35.90 -10.49 70.10
CA GLN A 161 36.23 -11.89 70.41
C GLN A 161 36.82 -11.91 71.85
N PRO A 162 36.77 -13.02 72.64
CA PRO A 162 37.46 -14.27 72.28
C PRO A 162 36.91 -15.58 72.93
N SER A 163 37.78 -16.60 72.98
CA SER A 163 37.83 -17.77 73.91
C SER A 163 36.94 -19.01 73.69
N THR A 164 37.50 -19.95 72.92
CA THR A 164 37.73 -21.38 73.23
C THR A 164 37.20 -22.02 74.53
N THR A 165 36.47 -23.14 74.37
CA THR A 165 36.58 -24.46 75.10
C THR A 165 35.83 -25.52 74.25
N ALA A 166 36.35 -26.72 73.95
CA ALA A 166 36.46 -27.96 74.76
C ALA A 166 35.10 -28.57 75.18
N ALA A 167 34.80 -29.88 75.03
CA ALA A 167 35.48 -31.01 74.36
C ALA A 167 34.52 -32.25 74.25
N ALA A 168 35.02 -33.40 73.71
CA ALA A 168 34.47 -34.78 73.78
C ALA A 168 33.21 -35.12 72.92
N ALA A 169 32.99 -36.37 72.44
CA ALA A 169 33.86 -37.56 72.25
C ALA A 169 33.17 -38.65 71.35
N ALA A 170 33.90 -39.73 71.04
CA ALA A 170 33.53 -40.96 70.30
C ALA A 170 33.27 -40.79 68.77
N SER A 171 33.97 -41.42 67.81
CA SER A 171 34.49 -42.80 67.58
C SER A 171 33.43 -43.78 67.02
N ALA A 172 33.71 -44.68 66.06
CA ALA A 172 34.97 -45.28 65.61
C ALA A 172 34.92 -45.86 64.16
N ALA A 173 36.03 -46.47 63.71
CA ALA A 173 36.23 -47.37 62.55
C ALA A 173 35.93 -46.83 61.13
N SER A 174 36.78 -46.85 60.08
CA SER A 174 38.04 -47.54 59.67
C SER A 174 37.86 -48.59 58.55
N ALA A 175 38.30 -48.24 57.33
CA ALA A 175 38.81 -49.15 56.30
C ALA A 175 39.73 -48.34 55.35
N ALA A 176 40.65 -49.00 54.63
CA ALA A 176 41.69 -48.35 53.84
C ALA A 176 41.95 -49.08 52.51
N ALA A 177 42.99 -48.64 51.77
CA ALA A 177 43.47 -49.11 50.45
C ALA A 177 42.64 -48.62 49.24
N SER A 178 43.23 -48.34 48.07
CA SER A 178 44.66 -48.10 47.74
C SER A 178 44.78 -47.50 46.32
N ALA A 179 45.71 -46.58 46.10
CA ALA A 179 46.08 -46.08 44.76
C ALA A 179 47.18 -46.94 44.12
N PRO A 180 47.31 -46.92 42.78
CA PRO A 180 48.65 -46.80 42.19
C PRO A 180 48.73 -45.95 40.91
N GLY A 181 49.83 -45.19 40.78
CA GLY A 181 50.60 -45.07 39.53
C GLY A 181 50.15 -44.09 38.43
N PRO A 182 51.00 -43.13 38.01
CA PRO A 182 50.76 -42.27 36.84
C PRO A 182 51.40 -42.81 35.55
N SER A 183 50.99 -42.28 34.39
CA SER A 183 51.73 -42.41 33.12
C SER A 183 51.69 -41.12 32.31
N THR A 184 52.86 -40.67 31.85
CA THR A 184 53.08 -39.37 31.18
C THR A 184 52.97 -39.52 29.65
N PRO A 185 52.39 -38.55 28.90
CA PRO A 185 52.26 -38.64 27.45
C PRO A 185 53.57 -38.29 26.69
N PRO A 186 53.72 -38.71 25.43
CA PRO A 186 54.83 -38.32 24.56
C PRO A 186 54.65 -36.90 24.00
N LEU A 187 55.77 -36.18 23.85
CA LEU A 187 55.85 -34.87 23.20
C LEU A 187 56.12 -35.00 21.70
N TYR A 188 55.59 -34.08 20.91
CA TYR A 188 56.24 -33.59 19.68
C TYR A 188 56.00 -32.08 19.58
N ALA A 189 57.05 -31.32 19.24
CA ALA A 189 57.04 -29.86 19.26
C ALA A 189 57.29 -29.27 17.86
N GLY A 190 56.69 -28.11 17.59
CA GLY A 190 56.93 -27.28 16.41
C GLY A 190 56.69 -25.82 16.76
N THR A 191 57.72 -24.98 16.66
CA THR A 191 57.74 -23.63 17.25
C THR A 191 57.44 -22.52 16.25
N VAL A 192 56.50 -21.63 16.60
CA VAL A 192 56.43 -20.23 16.13
C VAL A 192 56.14 -19.34 17.37
N GLN A 193 56.47 -18.06 17.32
CA GLN A 193 56.73 -17.22 18.50
C GLN A 193 55.53 -16.39 18.99
N SER A 194 55.56 -16.06 20.29
CA SER A 194 54.77 -15.03 21.00
C SER A 194 53.26 -14.99 20.75
N TYR A 195 52.51 -15.70 21.60
CA TYR A 195 51.07 -15.58 21.77
C TYR A 195 50.76 -15.09 23.21
N GLU A 196 51.25 -13.90 23.56
CA GLU A 196 51.04 -13.27 24.88
C GLU A 196 50.05 -12.09 24.79
N ASP A 197 48.85 -12.38 24.29
CA ASP A 197 47.64 -11.56 24.47
C ASP A 197 46.38 -12.45 24.33
N GLU A 198 46.49 -13.71 24.79
CA GLU A 198 45.36 -14.66 24.76
C GLU A 198 44.34 -14.31 25.86
N TYR A 199 43.11 -14.03 25.42
CA TYR A 199 42.03 -13.47 26.24
C TYR A 199 41.80 -14.23 27.55
N VAL A 200 42.13 -13.58 28.67
CA VAL A 200 41.54 -13.90 29.98
C VAL A 200 40.04 -13.62 29.88
N LEU A 201 39.25 -14.67 29.67
CA LEU A 201 37.79 -14.59 29.67
C LEU A 201 37.31 -14.02 31.03
N PRO A 202 36.65 -12.85 31.07
CA PRO A 202 36.05 -12.37 32.30
C PRO A 202 34.95 -13.34 32.75
N GLY A 203 34.77 -13.50 34.06
CA GLY A 203 33.86 -14.49 34.63
C GLY A 203 32.42 -14.37 34.12
N TRP A 204 31.76 -15.52 33.97
CA TRP A 204 30.37 -15.66 33.53
C TRP A 204 29.44 -14.74 34.33
N GLY A 205 29.00 -13.65 33.69
CA GLY A 205 28.25 -12.56 34.33
C GLY A 205 28.54 -11.17 33.78
N VAL A 206 29.66 -10.99 33.05
CA VAL A 206 29.93 -9.76 32.28
C VAL A 206 29.28 -9.82 30.90
N GLU A 207 28.52 -8.78 30.52
CA GLU A 207 27.94 -8.67 29.18
C GLU A 207 29.03 -8.35 28.14
N LEU A 208 29.05 -9.09 27.02
CA LEU A 208 30.04 -8.90 25.96
C LEU A 208 29.67 -7.69 25.06
N PRO A 209 30.64 -6.87 24.64
CA PRO A 209 30.42 -5.80 23.66
C PRO A 209 29.76 -6.31 22.37
N LEU A 210 28.89 -5.51 21.76
CA LEU A 210 28.05 -5.91 20.62
C LEU A 210 28.90 -6.36 19.41
N GLU A 211 30.06 -5.74 19.21
CA GLU A 211 31.06 -6.10 18.20
C GLU A 211 31.61 -7.51 18.42
N VAL A 212 31.89 -7.87 19.67
CA VAL A 212 32.39 -9.20 20.07
C VAL A 212 31.28 -10.24 19.93
N GLN A 213 30.04 -9.90 20.33
CA GLN A 213 28.87 -10.75 20.09
C GLN A 213 28.70 -11.05 18.58
N ALA A 214 28.78 -10.01 17.73
CA ALA A 214 28.65 -10.16 16.28
C ALA A 214 29.81 -10.97 15.66
N ALA A 215 31.05 -10.73 16.06
CA ALA A 215 32.21 -11.49 15.58
C ALA A 215 32.09 -12.99 15.90
N ARG A 216 31.76 -13.32 17.15
CA ARG A 216 31.51 -14.69 17.62
C ARG A 216 30.34 -15.35 16.88
N LEU A 217 29.24 -14.60 16.69
CA LEU A 217 28.05 -15.12 16.02
C LEU A 217 28.29 -15.38 14.52
N ARG A 218 29.16 -14.60 13.86
CA ARG A 218 29.58 -14.84 12.47
C ARG A 218 30.40 -16.13 12.33
N GLN A 219 31.29 -16.43 13.28
CA GLN A 219 32.02 -17.71 13.34
C GLN A 219 31.07 -18.89 13.59
N LEU A 220 30.15 -18.76 14.55
CA LEU A 220 29.14 -19.77 14.85
C LEU A 220 28.24 -20.05 13.64
N LEU A 221 27.80 -19.01 12.93
CA LEU A 221 26.97 -19.16 11.74
C LEU A 221 27.68 -19.98 10.65
N ALA A 222 28.97 -19.76 10.41
CA ALA A 222 29.75 -20.56 9.48
C ALA A 222 29.85 -22.04 9.91
N ALA A 223 30.08 -22.31 11.20
CA ALA A 223 30.14 -23.67 11.73
C ALA A 223 28.78 -24.41 11.63
N VAL A 224 27.68 -23.73 11.91
CA VAL A 224 26.30 -24.28 11.81
C VAL A 224 25.88 -24.43 10.33
N ALA A 225 26.38 -23.60 9.42
CA ALA A 225 26.15 -23.76 7.98
C ALA A 225 26.92 -24.94 7.37
N ALA A 226 28.12 -25.25 7.88
CA ALA A 226 28.93 -26.38 7.42
C ALA A 226 28.39 -27.76 7.86
N ALA A 227 27.56 -27.81 8.90
CA ALA A 227 26.95 -29.05 9.39
C ALA A 227 25.78 -29.49 8.47
N PRO A 228 25.77 -30.73 7.94
CA PRO A 228 24.84 -31.12 6.87
C PRO A 228 23.43 -31.50 7.36
N SER A 229 23.27 -32.06 8.55
CA SER A 229 21.96 -32.41 9.13
C SER A 229 21.58 -31.54 10.33
N ASP A 230 20.31 -31.55 10.74
CA ASP A 230 19.89 -30.90 11.99
C ASP A 230 20.57 -31.54 13.22
N ASP A 231 20.83 -32.85 13.22
CA ASP A 231 21.57 -33.54 14.29
C ASP A 231 23.06 -33.14 14.36
N ASP A 232 23.69 -32.88 13.21
CA ASP A 232 25.04 -32.30 13.17
C ASP A 232 25.03 -30.86 13.73
N LYS A 233 24.03 -30.07 13.35
CA LYS A 233 23.86 -28.69 13.84
C LYS A 233 23.55 -28.65 15.33
N VAL A 234 22.78 -29.59 15.86
CA VAL A 234 22.57 -29.77 17.31
C VAL A 234 23.89 -30.12 18.00
N ARG A 235 24.70 -31.04 17.45
CA ARG A 235 26.03 -31.35 17.99
C ARG A 235 26.97 -30.13 17.99
N VAL A 236 27.01 -29.35 16.91
CA VAL A 236 27.78 -28.08 16.85
C VAL A 236 27.29 -27.09 17.92
N LEU A 237 25.97 -26.89 18.05
CA LEU A 237 25.40 -25.98 19.03
C LEU A 237 25.70 -26.44 20.48
N LEU A 238 25.62 -27.73 20.77
CA LEU A 238 25.95 -28.28 22.10
C LEU A 238 27.45 -28.12 22.46
N SER A 239 28.35 -28.01 21.48
CA SER A 239 29.77 -27.71 21.73
C SER A 239 30.09 -26.23 21.96
N VAL A 240 29.10 -25.33 21.84
CA VAL A 240 29.29 -23.89 22.10
C VAL A 240 29.25 -23.64 23.61
N ASP A 241 30.25 -22.93 24.15
CA ASP A 241 30.40 -22.71 25.60
C ASP A 241 29.13 -22.15 26.28
N SER A 242 28.42 -21.22 25.62
CA SER A 242 27.19 -20.62 26.17
C SER A 242 26.00 -21.58 26.19
N VAL A 243 26.02 -22.63 25.37
CA VAL A 243 25.05 -23.73 25.41
C VAL A 243 25.46 -24.76 26.46
N ALA A 244 26.75 -25.08 26.56
CA ALA A 244 27.30 -25.96 27.60
C ALA A 244 27.07 -25.39 29.02
N ALA A 245 27.36 -24.11 29.24
CA ALA A 245 27.11 -23.43 30.51
C ALA A 245 25.62 -23.30 30.83
N PHE A 246 24.78 -23.04 29.81
CA PHE A 246 23.32 -23.05 29.97
C PHE A 246 22.82 -24.44 30.40
N ALA A 247 23.33 -25.51 29.80
CA ALA A 247 22.96 -26.89 30.12
C ALA A 247 23.47 -27.36 31.49
N ALA A 248 24.67 -26.94 31.89
CA ALA A 248 25.27 -27.26 33.19
C ALA A 248 24.59 -26.54 34.37
N THR A 249 23.86 -25.45 34.13
CA THR A 249 23.15 -24.68 35.15
C THR A 249 21.96 -25.49 35.70
N PRO A 250 21.91 -25.89 36.99
CA PRO A 250 20.91 -26.82 37.50
C PRO A 250 19.44 -26.38 37.31
N ARG A 251 19.17 -25.06 37.36
CA ARG A 251 17.84 -24.48 37.13
C ARG A 251 17.30 -24.73 35.70
N ASN A 252 18.18 -25.00 34.74
CA ASN A 252 17.82 -25.26 33.34
C ASN A 252 17.68 -26.75 33.03
N ALA A 253 17.97 -27.66 33.97
CA ALA A 253 17.95 -29.11 33.73
C ALA A 253 16.59 -29.61 33.21
N ALA A 254 15.48 -29.08 33.73
CA ALA A 254 14.14 -29.43 33.24
C ALA A 254 13.88 -28.95 31.80
N VAL A 255 14.46 -27.81 31.40
CA VAL A 255 14.41 -27.31 30.02
C VAL A 255 15.24 -28.21 29.11
N MET A 256 16.46 -28.60 29.51
CA MET A 256 17.30 -29.52 28.73
C MET A 256 16.67 -30.90 28.56
N ALA A 257 16.05 -31.45 29.62
CA ALA A 257 15.29 -32.70 29.55
C ALA A 257 14.04 -32.60 28.66
N ALA A 258 13.39 -31.43 28.62
CA ALA A 258 12.27 -31.18 27.71
C ALA A 258 12.74 -31.09 26.25
N LEU A 259 13.87 -30.39 26.00
CA LEU A 259 14.52 -30.23 24.69
C LEU A 259 14.94 -31.58 24.10
N GLY A 260 15.61 -32.45 24.88
CA GLY A 260 16.03 -33.77 24.41
C GLY A 260 14.89 -34.70 23.98
N GLY A 261 13.64 -34.36 24.30
CA GLY A 261 12.43 -35.04 23.83
C GLY A 261 11.71 -34.35 22.66
N LEU A 262 12.34 -33.39 21.98
CA LEU A 262 11.85 -32.74 20.75
C LEU A 262 12.62 -33.22 19.50
N PRO A 263 12.07 -33.06 18.28
CA PRO A 263 12.79 -33.31 17.03
C PRO A 263 14.06 -32.47 16.90
N ALA A 264 15.08 -32.97 16.21
CA ALA A 264 16.37 -32.28 16.04
C ALA A 264 16.24 -30.86 15.45
N ALA A 265 15.32 -30.64 14.51
CA ALA A 265 15.01 -29.33 13.96
C ALA A 265 14.50 -28.32 15.02
N GLU A 266 13.68 -28.77 15.97
CA GLU A 266 13.20 -27.93 17.07
C GLU A 266 14.30 -27.72 18.13
N GLN A 267 15.07 -28.77 18.46
CA GLN A 267 16.24 -28.65 19.33
C GLN A 267 17.22 -27.61 18.78
N ARG A 268 17.53 -27.64 17.48
CA ARG A 268 18.43 -26.69 16.82
C ARG A 268 17.97 -25.24 16.99
N LEU A 269 16.69 -24.96 16.72
CA LEU A 269 16.11 -23.62 16.85
C LEU A 269 16.12 -23.09 18.30
N LEU A 270 16.00 -23.97 19.28
CA LEU A 270 15.96 -23.60 20.69
C LEU A 270 17.37 -23.51 21.29
N LEU A 271 18.31 -24.40 20.93
CA LEU A 271 19.72 -24.34 21.33
C LEU A 271 20.45 -23.15 20.66
N ALA A 272 19.98 -22.68 19.51
CA ALA A 272 20.45 -21.44 18.91
C ALA A 272 20.26 -20.21 19.83
N LEU A 273 19.28 -20.22 20.74
CA LEU A 273 19.04 -19.13 21.69
C LEU A 273 20.24 -18.93 22.64
N PRO A 274 20.64 -19.86 23.52
CA PRO A 274 21.86 -19.72 24.31
C PRO A 274 23.12 -19.59 23.45
N ALA A 275 23.18 -20.19 22.25
CA ALA A 275 24.33 -20.05 21.38
C ALA A 275 24.57 -18.60 20.91
N MET A 276 23.49 -17.85 20.61
CA MET A 276 23.53 -16.41 20.29
C MET A 276 23.22 -15.48 21.49
N LEU A 277 23.47 -15.97 22.71
CA LEU A 277 23.37 -15.23 23.98
C LEU A 277 21.95 -14.72 24.31
N GLN A 278 20.93 -15.52 23.98
CA GLN A 278 19.50 -15.27 24.27
C GLN A 278 18.94 -16.33 25.24
N GLU A 279 19.78 -16.87 26.11
CA GLU A 279 19.47 -17.93 27.07
C GLU A 279 18.29 -17.61 28.00
N HIS A 280 18.07 -16.33 28.31
CA HIS A 280 16.92 -15.85 29.11
C HIS A 280 15.56 -16.11 28.43
N VAL A 281 15.52 -16.25 27.10
CA VAL A 281 14.29 -16.61 26.35
C VAL A 281 13.78 -18.01 26.74
N LEU A 282 14.66 -18.89 27.20
CA LEU A 282 14.35 -20.25 27.65
C LEU A 282 14.08 -20.37 29.17
N GLN A 283 14.22 -19.29 29.94
CA GLN A 283 14.10 -19.33 31.40
C GLN A 283 12.65 -19.21 31.89
N GLU A 284 12.41 -19.75 33.09
CA GLU A 284 11.19 -19.54 33.87
C GLU A 284 11.43 -18.53 35.01
N PRO A 285 10.39 -17.88 35.57
CA PRO A 285 10.54 -16.82 36.58
C PRO A 285 11.25 -17.31 37.84
N ALA A 286 12.08 -16.46 38.47
CA ALA A 286 12.92 -16.87 39.60
C ALA A 286 12.16 -17.29 40.86
N ALA A 287 10.92 -16.82 41.03
CA ALA A 287 10.03 -17.17 42.14
C ALA A 287 9.06 -18.33 41.83
N ALA A 288 9.13 -18.94 40.64
CA ALA A 288 8.29 -20.07 40.27
C ALA A 288 8.96 -21.40 40.66
N THR A 289 8.16 -22.39 41.06
CA THR A 289 8.59 -23.78 41.05
C THR A 289 8.91 -24.20 39.61
N ALA A 290 10.04 -24.87 39.40
CA ALA A 290 10.45 -25.30 38.07
C ALA A 290 9.43 -26.27 37.46
N SER A 291 8.95 -25.99 36.24
CA SER A 291 8.02 -26.88 35.54
C SER A 291 8.65 -28.23 35.26
N ALA A 292 7.85 -29.30 35.34
CA ALA A 292 8.26 -30.62 34.88
C ALA A 292 8.56 -30.61 33.34
N PRO A 293 9.52 -31.41 32.85
CA PRO A 293 9.89 -31.44 31.43
C PRO A 293 8.71 -31.65 30.47
N GLU A 294 7.73 -32.46 30.89
CA GLU A 294 6.52 -32.80 30.14
C GLU A 294 5.62 -31.57 29.92
N ALA A 295 5.56 -30.67 30.91
CA ALA A 295 4.80 -29.42 30.83
C ALA A 295 5.56 -28.34 30.03
N LEU A 296 6.89 -28.40 29.98
CA LEU A 296 7.72 -27.50 29.18
C LEU A 296 7.70 -27.87 27.69
N ARG A 297 7.74 -29.17 27.35
CA ARG A 297 7.83 -29.66 25.96
C ARG A 297 6.83 -29.01 24.97
N PRO A 298 5.51 -28.91 25.24
CA PRO A 298 4.59 -28.25 24.32
C PRO A 298 4.78 -26.72 24.25
N ARG A 299 5.24 -26.08 25.34
CA ARG A 299 5.54 -24.63 25.37
C ARG A 299 6.81 -24.31 24.58
N LEU A 300 7.81 -25.19 24.63
CA LEU A 300 9.04 -25.12 23.86
C LEU A 300 8.80 -25.41 22.37
N SER A 301 8.00 -26.42 22.03
CA SER A 301 7.62 -26.68 20.64
C SER A 301 6.83 -25.50 20.03
N ALA A 302 5.90 -24.94 20.79
CA ALA A 302 5.21 -23.70 20.41
C ALA A 302 6.13 -22.46 20.35
N LEU A 303 7.35 -22.50 20.91
CA LEU A 303 8.39 -21.49 20.68
C LEU A 303 9.19 -21.81 19.40
N ALA A 304 9.64 -23.05 19.22
CA ALA A 304 10.33 -23.50 18.02
C ALA A 304 9.52 -23.20 16.74
N ALA A 305 8.21 -23.52 16.72
CA ALA A 305 7.32 -23.23 15.59
C ALA A 305 7.18 -21.71 15.27
N ARG A 306 7.38 -20.82 16.26
CA ARG A 306 7.45 -19.36 16.03
C ARG A 306 8.80 -18.95 15.44
N LEU A 307 9.89 -19.52 15.94
CA LEU A 307 11.26 -19.24 15.47
C LEU A 307 11.55 -19.84 14.09
N ALA A 308 10.95 -20.97 13.75
CA ALA A 308 11.06 -21.63 12.44
C ALA A 308 10.68 -20.72 11.28
N ARG A 309 9.72 -19.80 11.46
CA ARG A 309 9.34 -18.82 10.42
C ARG A 309 10.32 -17.65 10.30
N VAL A 310 11.11 -17.36 11.34
CA VAL A 310 12.24 -16.43 11.24
C VAL A 310 13.40 -17.12 10.54
N GLU A 311 13.70 -18.37 10.93
CA GLU A 311 14.70 -19.24 10.30
C GLU A 311 14.48 -19.38 8.78
N THR A 312 13.27 -19.78 8.35
CA THR A 312 12.96 -19.98 6.92
C THR A 312 12.96 -18.67 6.12
N PHE A 313 12.50 -17.56 6.70
CA PHE A 313 12.42 -16.30 5.96
C PHE A 313 13.76 -15.54 5.87
N TYR A 314 14.59 -15.63 6.91
CA TYR A 314 15.93 -15.02 6.94
C TYR A 314 17.04 -16.01 6.54
N ASP A 315 16.69 -17.13 5.89
CA ASP A 315 17.62 -18.12 5.35
C ASP A 315 18.77 -17.48 4.56
N SER A 316 18.45 -16.48 3.72
CA SER A 316 19.38 -15.70 2.92
C SER A 316 20.38 -14.81 3.68
N VAL A 317 20.24 -14.67 5.01
CA VAL A 317 21.25 -14.04 5.88
C VAL A 317 21.79 -15.00 6.95
N GLY A 318 21.41 -16.29 6.92
CA GLY A 318 21.81 -17.28 7.92
C GLY A 318 20.74 -17.65 8.95
N GLY A 319 19.46 -17.52 8.58
CA GLY A 319 18.32 -17.92 9.40
C GLY A 319 18.21 -17.13 10.71
N LEU A 320 17.94 -17.82 11.81
CA LEU A 320 17.73 -17.22 13.12
C LEU A 320 19.01 -16.57 13.69
N LEU A 321 20.16 -17.26 13.51
CA LEU A 321 21.48 -16.74 13.88
C LEU A 321 21.83 -15.52 13.00
N GLY A 322 21.54 -15.60 11.70
CA GLY A 322 21.70 -14.53 10.73
C GLY A 322 20.91 -13.26 11.06
N TYR A 323 19.64 -13.42 11.45
CA TYR A 323 18.80 -12.31 11.91
C TYR A 323 19.40 -11.57 13.12
N GLN A 324 19.91 -12.32 14.11
CA GLN A 324 20.55 -11.72 15.30
C GLN A 324 21.88 -11.05 14.92
N LEU A 325 22.70 -11.69 14.08
CA LEU A 325 23.95 -11.11 13.58
C LEU A 325 23.69 -9.80 12.85
N LYS A 326 22.73 -9.76 11.92
CA LYS A 326 22.44 -8.55 11.16
C LYS A 326 21.80 -7.45 12.00
N SER A 327 21.04 -7.82 13.03
CA SER A 327 20.55 -6.86 14.03
C SER A 327 21.71 -6.23 14.81
N LEU A 328 22.68 -7.01 15.28
CA LEU A 328 23.88 -6.50 15.97
C LEU A 328 24.74 -5.62 15.05
N GLU A 329 24.98 -6.03 13.81
CA GLU A 329 25.73 -5.23 12.81
C GLU A 329 25.08 -3.84 12.59
N LEU A 330 23.77 -3.79 12.36
CA LEU A 330 23.03 -2.54 12.16
C LEU A 330 23.00 -1.66 13.43
N ILE A 331 23.06 -2.27 14.62
CA ILE A 331 23.18 -1.53 15.88
C ILE A 331 24.56 -0.91 16.02
N VAL A 332 25.62 -1.69 15.81
CA VAL A 332 27.02 -1.25 15.86
C VAL A 332 27.28 -0.13 14.85
N GLU A 333 26.90 -0.31 13.57
CA GLU A 333 27.08 0.71 12.52
C GLU A 333 26.38 2.03 12.89
N GLY A 334 25.11 1.98 13.27
CA GLY A 334 24.34 3.17 13.61
C GLY A 334 24.76 3.85 14.92
N LEU A 335 25.42 3.13 15.85
CA LEU A 335 26.06 3.73 17.03
C LEU A 335 27.39 4.39 16.67
N GLN A 336 28.20 3.76 15.81
CA GLN A 336 29.45 4.34 15.32
C GLN A 336 29.20 5.60 14.49
N ASP A 337 28.21 5.60 13.58
CA ASP A 337 27.76 6.77 12.82
C ASP A 337 27.38 7.95 13.74
N LYS A 338 26.56 7.68 14.77
CA LYS A 338 26.18 8.69 15.77
C LYS A 338 27.38 9.26 16.49
N THR A 339 28.34 8.41 16.88
CA THR A 339 29.57 8.84 17.56
C THR A 339 30.49 9.63 16.63
N ALA A 340 30.54 9.31 15.33
CA ALA A 340 31.26 10.08 14.32
C ALA A 340 30.65 11.48 14.16
N ARG A 341 29.35 11.59 13.89
CA ARG A 341 28.65 12.88 13.76
C ARG A 341 28.73 13.73 15.03
N ALA A 342 28.66 13.11 16.22
CA ALA A 342 28.83 13.83 17.48
C ALA A 342 30.24 14.43 17.64
N LYS A 343 31.29 13.74 17.17
CA LYS A 343 32.66 14.28 17.13
C LYS A 343 32.81 15.36 16.06
N GLU A 344 32.18 15.18 14.90
CA GLU A 344 32.25 16.12 13.78
C GLU A 344 31.52 17.43 14.09
N ALA A 345 30.29 17.39 14.59
CA ALA A 345 29.56 18.57 15.05
C ALA A 345 30.26 19.28 16.22
N ALA A 346 30.95 18.54 17.11
CA ALA A 346 31.80 19.14 18.15
C ALA A 346 33.05 19.83 17.56
N LYS A 347 33.67 19.24 16.53
CA LYS A 347 34.79 19.81 15.79
C LYS A 347 34.37 21.05 14.99
N GLU A 348 33.20 21.05 14.37
CA GLU A 348 32.62 22.23 13.70
C GLU A 348 32.27 23.33 14.70
N ALA A 349 31.69 23.00 15.86
CA ALA A 349 31.44 23.97 16.92
C ALA A 349 32.77 24.58 17.46
N GLN A 350 33.83 23.77 17.59
CA GLN A 350 35.17 24.28 17.91
C GLN A 350 35.76 25.12 16.77
N ALA A 351 35.59 24.74 15.50
CA ALA A 351 36.09 25.50 14.36
C ALA A 351 35.36 26.86 14.20
N ALA A 352 34.05 26.90 14.44
CA ALA A 352 33.25 28.12 14.48
C ALA A 352 33.66 29.02 15.66
N ALA A 353 34.04 28.45 16.81
CA ALA A 353 34.63 29.21 17.93
C ALA A 353 36.07 29.66 17.65
N ALA A 354 36.84 28.90 16.87
CA ALA A 354 38.20 29.20 16.44
C ALA A 354 38.27 30.06 15.16
N ALA A 355 37.13 30.54 14.63
CA ALA A 355 37.06 31.41 13.46
C ALA A 355 37.59 32.85 13.70
N SER A 356 38.43 33.03 14.72
CA SER A 356 39.28 34.19 14.94
C SER A 356 40.68 33.72 15.33
N VAL A 357 41.71 34.32 14.73
CA VAL A 357 43.15 33.99 14.88
C VAL A 357 43.66 32.80 14.03
N ALA A 358 43.67 33.04 12.72
CA ALA A 358 44.89 33.15 11.90
C ALA A 358 45.72 31.93 11.41
N SER A 359 46.25 32.15 10.20
CA SER A 359 47.43 31.58 9.55
C SER A 359 47.32 30.22 8.85
N VAL A 360 47.85 30.20 7.62
CA VAL A 360 48.02 29.04 6.74
C VAL A 360 49.49 28.65 6.75
N THR A 361 49.78 27.35 6.80
CA THR A 361 51.09 26.78 6.48
C THR A 361 50.90 25.73 5.40
N GLU A 362 51.52 25.92 4.25
CA GLU A 362 51.50 24.95 3.15
C GLU A 362 52.50 23.82 3.42
N SER A 363 52.04 22.58 3.31
CA SER A 363 52.89 21.40 3.15
C SER A 363 52.62 20.80 1.77
N ILE A 364 53.63 20.86 0.89
CA ILE A 364 53.53 20.36 -0.49
C ILE A 364 53.86 18.86 -0.50
N ASP A 365 52.82 18.02 -0.39
CA ASP A 365 52.86 16.66 -0.90
C ASP A 365 52.47 16.65 -2.39
N VAL A 366 53.02 15.71 -3.16
CA VAL A 366 52.77 15.61 -4.62
C VAL A 366 51.44 14.91 -4.88
N VAL A 367 50.36 15.64 -4.65
CA VAL A 367 48.99 15.27 -5.01
C VAL A 367 48.54 16.06 -6.24
N SER A 368 47.53 15.57 -6.96
CA SER A 368 46.87 16.33 -8.01
C SER A 368 46.13 17.54 -7.46
N ALA A 369 45.71 18.47 -8.33
CA ALA A 369 45.04 19.71 -7.97
C ALA A 369 43.70 19.57 -7.20
N ASP A 370 43.18 18.34 -7.07
CA ASP A 370 41.99 17.96 -6.31
C ASP A 370 42.29 17.15 -5.02
N GLY A 371 43.56 16.82 -4.74
CA GLY A 371 43.97 16.17 -3.50
C GLY A 371 43.67 14.67 -3.38
N THR A 372 43.31 13.96 -4.46
CA THR A 372 42.88 12.55 -4.39
C THR A 372 43.86 11.57 -5.04
N THR A 373 44.02 10.37 -4.46
CA THR A 373 44.80 9.28 -5.07
C THR A 373 44.09 8.61 -6.26
N ALA A 374 44.83 7.87 -7.09
CA ALA A 374 44.27 7.14 -8.23
C ALA A 374 43.28 6.04 -7.80
N GLU A 375 43.45 5.43 -6.63
CA GLU A 375 42.49 4.46 -6.08
C GLU A 375 41.22 5.15 -5.59
N GLU A 376 41.32 6.31 -4.93
CA GLU A 376 40.16 7.07 -4.44
C GLU A 376 39.27 7.58 -5.58
N ARG A 377 39.84 8.01 -6.72
CA ARG A 377 39.04 8.38 -7.90
C ARG A 377 38.28 7.21 -8.51
N ARG A 378 38.87 6.00 -8.43
CA ARG A 378 38.29 4.73 -8.89
C ARG A 378 37.25 4.14 -7.93
N ARG A 379 37.17 4.61 -6.67
CA ARG A 379 36.10 4.21 -5.74
C ARG A 379 34.71 4.54 -6.32
N PRO A 380 33.68 3.71 -6.09
CA PRO A 380 32.31 4.04 -6.48
C PRO A 380 31.86 5.36 -5.85
N GLN A 381 31.31 6.27 -6.67
CA GLN A 381 30.73 7.52 -6.21
C GLN A 381 29.21 7.51 -6.44
N VAL A 382 28.47 8.14 -5.54
CA VAL A 382 27.02 8.25 -5.58
C VAL A 382 26.62 9.72 -5.45
N SER A 383 25.79 10.19 -6.36
CA SER A 383 25.15 11.51 -6.32
C SER A 383 23.63 11.35 -6.36
N PHE A 384 22.91 12.30 -5.74
CA PHE A 384 21.45 12.30 -5.67
C PHE A 384 20.91 13.61 -6.24
N HIS A 385 19.89 13.52 -7.09
CA HIS A 385 19.35 14.64 -7.85
C HIS A 385 17.84 14.77 -7.65
N VAL A 386 17.32 16.00 -7.70
CA VAL A 386 15.87 16.27 -7.67
C VAL A 386 15.22 15.69 -8.93
N PRO A 387 14.24 14.77 -8.82
CA PRO A 387 13.62 14.11 -9.96
C PRO A 387 12.51 14.96 -10.59
N LYS A 388 12.61 15.19 -11.90
CA LYS A 388 11.59 15.85 -12.72
C LYS A 388 10.81 14.77 -13.50
N GLY A 389 9.80 14.21 -12.84
CA GLY A 389 8.88 13.24 -13.43
C GLY A 389 7.75 13.89 -14.23
N ILE A 390 6.74 13.09 -14.59
CA ILE A 390 5.48 13.60 -15.14
C ILE A 390 4.69 14.25 -13.99
N ASP A 391 4.35 15.54 -14.09
CA ASP A 391 3.42 16.16 -13.14
C ASP A 391 2.00 16.20 -13.70
N LEU A 392 1.02 15.88 -12.86
CA LEU A 392 -0.42 15.85 -13.17
C LEU A 392 -1.15 17.08 -12.62
N ALA A 393 -0.46 17.97 -11.91
CA ALA A 393 -1.00 19.23 -11.42
C ALA A 393 -1.11 20.28 -12.54
N GLY A 394 -1.98 21.27 -12.34
CA GLY A 394 -2.22 22.35 -13.31
C GLY A 394 -3.03 21.92 -14.54
N GLU A 395 -3.05 22.76 -15.57
CA GLU A 395 -3.79 22.50 -16.82
C GLU A 395 -2.99 21.64 -17.80
N GLU A 396 -1.68 21.89 -17.93
CA GLU A 396 -0.75 21.07 -18.73
C GLU A 396 -0.70 19.61 -18.22
N GLY A 397 -0.52 19.44 -16.90
CA GLY A 397 -0.53 18.13 -16.26
C GLY A 397 -1.87 17.41 -16.35
N ALA A 398 -2.99 18.13 -16.47
CA ALA A 398 -4.29 17.52 -16.71
C ALA A 398 -4.37 16.85 -18.09
N GLN A 399 -3.83 17.48 -19.15
CA GLN A 399 -3.81 16.88 -20.49
C GLN A 399 -2.94 15.61 -20.53
N VAL A 400 -1.73 15.67 -19.96
CA VAL A 400 -0.85 14.50 -19.84
C VAL A 400 -1.51 13.40 -19.00
N GLY A 401 -2.22 13.80 -17.93
CA GLY A 401 -2.97 12.90 -17.06
C GLY A 401 -4.13 12.17 -17.73
N VAL A 402 -4.81 12.78 -18.71
CA VAL A 402 -5.86 12.11 -19.49
C VAL A 402 -5.27 11.00 -20.35
N GLY A 403 -4.26 11.30 -21.17
CA GLY A 403 -3.61 10.30 -22.03
C GLY A 403 -2.95 9.17 -21.22
N ALA A 404 -2.30 9.51 -20.10
CA ALA A 404 -1.74 8.53 -19.18
C ALA A 404 -2.82 7.67 -18.50
N ALA A 405 -3.97 8.25 -18.09
CA ALA A 405 -5.06 7.51 -17.48
C ALA A 405 -5.78 6.59 -18.49
N ALA A 406 -5.93 7.01 -19.74
CA ALA A 406 -6.45 6.19 -20.84
C ALA A 406 -5.56 4.95 -21.07
N GLN A 407 -4.25 5.13 -21.18
CA GLN A 407 -3.29 4.04 -21.28
C GLN A 407 -3.24 3.17 -20.00
N GLY A 408 -3.51 3.75 -18.83
CA GLY A 408 -3.69 3.02 -17.58
C GLY A 408 -4.90 2.08 -17.61
N LEU A 409 -6.06 2.59 -18.05
CA LEU A 409 -7.28 1.81 -18.22
C LEU A 409 -7.07 0.69 -19.24
N ALA A 410 -6.46 1.02 -20.37
CA ALA A 410 -6.06 0.09 -21.43
C ALA A 410 -5.16 -1.05 -20.91
N SER A 411 -4.31 -0.78 -19.92
CA SER A 411 -3.39 -1.77 -19.35
C SER A 411 -4.02 -2.73 -18.33
N LEU A 412 -5.22 -2.45 -17.79
CA LEU A 412 -5.87 -3.24 -16.72
C LEU A 412 -5.88 -4.77 -16.92
N PRO A 413 -6.09 -5.33 -18.13
CA PRO A 413 -6.00 -6.78 -18.36
C PRO A 413 -4.67 -7.40 -17.92
N PHE A 414 -3.59 -6.62 -18.00
CA PHE A 414 -2.22 -7.03 -17.69
C PHE A 414 -1.75 -6.67 -16.27
N LEU A 415 -2.60 -6.00 -15.48
CA LEU A 415 -2.27 -5.56 -14.13
C LEU A 415 -2.76 -6.53 -13.04
N ALA A 416 -2.18 -6.34 -11.86
CA ALA A 416 -2.59 -6.89 -10.57
C ALA A 416 -2.63 -5.75 -9.53
N GLU A 417 -3.21 -5.98 -8.35
CA GLU A 417 -3.06 -5.11 -7.18
C GLU A 417 -2.30 -5.86 -6.08
N ILE A 418 -1.45 -5.15 -5.34
CA ILE A 418 -0.69 -5.68 -4.20
C ILE A 418 -0.92 -4.76 -3.00
N TYR A 419 -1.50 -5.30 -1.92
CA TYR A 419 -1.85 -4.55 -0.72
C TYR A 419 -1.03 -5.01 0.50
N PRO A 420 -0.11 -4.19 1.02
CA PRO A 420 0.47 -4.37 2.35
C PRO A 420 -0.56 -3.99 3.43
N VAL A 421 -1.08 -5.01 4.13
CA VAL A 421 -2.15 -4.91 5.15
C VAL A 421 -1.66 -5.33 6.55
N GLY A 422 -0.36 -5.59 6.73
CA GLY A 422 0.26 -6.00 8.01
C GLY A 422 0.30 -4.94 9.14
N GLY A 423 -0.57 -3.94 9.12
CA GLY A 423 -0.64 -2.85 10.10
C GLY A 423 -1.78 -3.02 11.12
N ALA A 424 -1.43 -2.99 12.41
CA ALA A 424 -2.39 -2.91 13.51
C ALA A 424 -2.90 -1.48 13.74
N GLY A 425 -4.12 -1.35 14.23
CA GLY A 425 -4.83 -0.10 14.49
C GLY A 425 -4.47 0.59 15.79
N ASP A 426 -3.42 0.16 16.52
CA ASP A 426 -3.08 0.67 17.86
C ASP A 426 -2.98 2.21 17.86
N ARG A 427 -2.34 2.77 16.84
CA ARG A 427 -2.16 4.23 16.66
C ARG A 427 -3.46 4.98 16.39
N LEU A 428 -4.49 4.32 15.85
CA LEU A 428 -5.82 4.89 15.62
C LEU A 428 -6.70 4.81 16.89
N GLY A 429 -6.30 4.01 17.88
CA GLY A 429 -7.18 3.60 18.97
C GLY A 429 -8.29 2.64 18.51
N LEU A 430 -8.09 1.97 17.37
CA LEU A 430 -9.08 1.04 16.82
C LEU A 430 -8.96 -0.30 17.55
N VAL A 431 -10.01 -0.67 18.29
CA VAL A 431 -10.09 -1.87 19.12
C VAL A 431 -11.37 -2.66 18.87
N ASP A 432 -11.30 -3.95 19.19
CA ASP A 432 -12.41 -4.88 19.30
C ASP A 432 -13.21 -4.54 20.57
N GLU A 433 -14.48 -4.22 20.45
CA GLU A 433 -15.30 -3.78 21.58
C GLU A 433 -15.59 -4.91 22.59
N ALA A 434 -15.48 -6.17 22.18
CA ALA A 434 -15.70 -7.34 23.03
C ALA A 434 -14.42 -7.83 23.72
N THR A 435 -13.25 -7.75 23.07
CA THR A 435 -11.98 -8.25 23.62
C THR A 435 -10.99 -7.17 24.06
N GLY A 436 -11.19 -5.92 23.66
CA GLY A 436 -10.26 -4.81 23.87
C GLY A 436 -8.95 -4.90 23.05
N GLU A 437 -8.80 -5.91 22.19
CA GLU A 437 -7.63 -6.04 21.31
C GLU A 437 -7.63 -5.01 20.18
N SER A 438 -6.47 -4.51 19.75
CA SER A 438 -6.44 -3.66 18.55
C SER A 438 -6.73 -4.44 17.27
N LEU A 439 -7.62 -3.91 16.43
CA LEU A 439 -7.99 -4.47 15.13
C LEU A 439 -7.00 -4.05 14.03
N PRO A 440 -6.89 -4.80 12.92
CA PRO A 440 -6.22 -4.35 11.69
C PRO A 440 -6.72 -2.99 11.19
N ALA A 441 -5.83 -2.17 10.65
CA ALA A 441 -6.20 -0.89 10.03
C ALA A 441 -7.19 -1.06 8.85
N ALA A 442 -7.18 -2.22 8.18
CA ALA A 442 -8.17 -2.61 7.16
C ALA A 442 -9.63 -2.57 7.65
N MET A 443 -9.86 -2.78 8.94
CA MET A 443 -11.20 -2.80 9.57
C MET A 443 -11.67 -1.41 10.01
N LEU A 444 -10.87 -0.34 9.82
CA LEU A 444 -11.28 1.01 10.20
C LEU A 444 -12.55 1.43 9.41
N PRO A 445 -13.65 1.82 10.09
CA PRO A 445 -14.81 2.40 9.42
C PRO A 445 -14.46 3.77 8.86
N TYR A 446 -14.70 3.99 7.57
CA TYR A 446 -14.38 5.20 6.84
C TYR A 446 -15.44 5.42 5.74
N ALA A 447 -16.08 6.59 5.72
CA ALA A 447 -17.18 6.91 4.80
C ALA A 447 -18.26 5.80 4.70
N GLY A 448 -18.70 5.26 5.85
CA GLY A 448 -19.73 4.24 5.95
C GLY A 448 -19.29 2.80 5.66
N ARG A 449 -18.03 2.56 5.27
CA ARG A 449 -17.51 1.25 4.80
C ARG A 449 -16.17 0.93 5.45
N SER A 450 -15.63 -0.28 5.28
CA SER A 450 -14.26 -0.58 5.77
C SER A 450 -13.19 -0.06 4.81
N LEU A 451 -11.99 0.30 5.30
CA LEU A 451 -10.90 0.73 4.40
C LEU A 451 -10.54 -0.33 3.34
N LEU A 452 -10.63 -1.62 3.67
CA LEU A 452 -10.41 -2.70 2.69
C LEU A 452 -11.47 -2.70 1.58
N GLU A 453 -12.73 -2.54 1.96
CA GLU A 453 -13.86 -2.46 1.04
C GLU A 453 -13.76 -1.22 0.13
N VAL A 454 -13.33 -0.07 0.65
CA VAL A 454 -13.08 1.15 -0.14
C VAL A 454 -12.03 0.91 -1.23
N LEU A 455 -10.91 0.25 -0.92
CA LEU A 455 -9.88 -0.09 -1.93
C LEU A 455 -10.39 -1.10 -2.97
N LEU A 456 -11.21 -2.08 -2.58
CA LEU A 456 -11.80 -3.05 -3.52
C LEU A 456 -12.84 -2.41 -4.44
N ARG A 457 -13.63 -1.44 -3.94
CA ARG A 457 -14.62 -0.70 -4.74
C ARG A 457 -13.99 0.28 -5.73
N ASP A 458 -12.83 0.87 -5.42
CA ASP A 458 -12.02 1.59 -6.41
C ASP A 458 -11.56 0.65 -7.53
N LEU A 459 -11.00 -0.52 -7.19
CA LEU A 459 -10.58 -1.51 -8.19
C LEU A 459 -11.75 -1.88 -9.11
N GLN A 460 -12.90 -2.22 -8.53
CA GLN A 460 -14.09 -2.58 -9.29
C GLN A 460 -14.64 -1.43 -10.15
N ALA A 461 -14.47 -0.18 -9.74
CA ALA A 461 -14.84 0.98 -10.55
C ALA A 461 -13.95 1.13 -11.79
N ARG A 462 -12.65 0.83 -11.68
CA ARG A 462 -11.71 0.80 -12.83
C ARG A 462 -11.99 -0.41 -13.73
N GLU A 463 -12.25 -1.58 -13.16
CA GLU A 463 -12.69 -2.79 -13.89
C GLU A 463 -14.02 -2.52 -14.64
N TYR A 464 -14.99 -1.84 -14.01
CA TYR A 464 -16.26 -1.44 -14.61
C TYR A 464 -16.11 -0.37 -15.71
N MET A 465 -15.24 0.62 -15.53
CA MET A 465 -14.95 1.63 -16.56
C MET A 465 -14.34 0.99 -17.82
N TYR A 466 -13.43 0.03 -17.65
CA TYR A 466 -12.91 -0.77 -18.77
C TYR A 466 -14.02 -1.59 -19.44
N PHE A 467 -14.91 -2.22 -18.66
CA PHE A 467 -16.09 -2.92 -19.20
C PHE A 467 -17.00 -1.99 -20.02
N GLN A 468 -17.36 -0.81 -19.51
CA GLN A 468 -18.24 0.13 -20.21
C GLN A 468 -17.66 0.63 -21.55
N LEU A 469 -16.33 0.67 -21.69
CA LEU A 469 -15.63 1.12 -22.91
C LEU A 469 -15.26 0.00 -23.89
N THR A 470 -15.31 -1.28 -23.48
CA THR A 470 -14.86 -2.43 -24.29
C THR A 470 -15.88 -3.55 -24.42
N GLY A 471 -16.95 -3.55 -23.62
CA GLY A 471 -17.87 -4.66 -23.43
C GLY A 471 -17.29 -5.85 -22.65
N ARG A 472 -16.00 -5.81 -22.27
CA ARG A 472 -15.28 -6.95 -21.69
C ARG A 472 -15.05 -6.77 -20.19
N GLN A 473 -15.57 -7.68 -19.38
CA GLN A 473 -15.24 -7.74 -17.96
C GLN A 473 -13.84 -8.31 -17.76
N VAL A 474 -13.06 -7.67 -16.88
CA VAL A 474 -11.78 -8.17 -16.38
C VAL A 474 -11.85 -8.34 -14.86
N THR A 475 -11.11 -9.33 -14.36
CA THR A 475 -10.90 -9.54 -12.92
C THR A 475 -9.39 -9.49 -12.66
N THR A 476 -8.95 -8.47 -11.95
CA THR A 476 -7.56 -8.16 -11.60
C THR A 476 -7.15 -8.91 -10.32
N PRO A 477 -6.16 -9.81 -10.34
CA PRO A 477 -5.79 -10.58 -9.15
C PRO A 477 -5.22 -9.66 -8.06
N VAL A 478 -5.61 -9.92 -6.81
CA VAL A 478 -5.23 -9.11 -5.65
C VAL A 478 -4.36 -9.92 -4.69
N ALA A 479 -3.08 -9.56 -4.58
CA ALA A 479 -2.18 -10.16 -3.59
C ALA A 479 -2.18 -9.32 -2.30
N ILE A 480 -2.31 -9.95 -1.13
CA ILE A 480 -2.47 -9.25 0.15
C ILE A 480 -1.45 -9.76 1.17
N MET A 481 -0.50 -8.91 1.55
CA MET A 481 0.47 -9.22 2.60
C MET A 481 -0.13 -8.90 3.97
N THR A 482 -0.27 -9.93 4.79
CA THR A 482 -0.87 -9.90 6.14
C THR A 482 0.18 -10.24 7.21
N SER A 483 -0.20 -10.29 8.48
CA SER A 483 0.68 -10.68 9.59
C SER A 483 -0.08 -11.37 10.72
N ASP A 484 0.66 -11.99 11.65
CA ASP A 484 0.08 -12.60 12.85
C ASP A 484 -0.14 -11.60 14.00
N ALA A 485 0.30 -10.34 13.84
CA ALA A 485 0.12 -9.31 14.86
C ALA A 485 -1.38 -9.08 15.13
N LYS A 486 -1.83 -9.32 16.36
CA LYS A 486 -3.24 -9.16 16.80
C LYS A 486 -4.26 -9.95 15.95
N GLY A 487 -3.86 -11.12 15.44
CA GLY A 487 -4.71 -11.96 14.59
C GLY A 487 -5.05 -11.31 13.24
N ASN A 488 -4.17 -10.43 12.73
CA ASN A 488 -4.42 -9.64 11.53
C ASN A 488 -4.74 -10.49 10.29
N HIS A 489 -4.03 -11.60 10.07
CA HIS A 489 -4.32 -12.53 8.99
C HIS A 489 -5.73 -13.14 9.10
N GLU A 490 -6.13 -13.67 10.27
CA GLU A 490 -7.46 -14.27 10.45
C GLU A 490 -8.58 -13.21 10.33
N ARG A 491 -8.39 -12.04 10.95
CA ARG A 491 -9.37 -10.94 10.93
C ARG A 491 -9.56 -10.35 9.51
N VAL A 492 -8.48 -10.21 8.72
CA VAL A 492 -8.56 -9.77 7.31
C VAL A 492 -9.17 -10.86 6.41
N SER A 493 -8.81 -12.13 6.62
CA SER A 493 -9.41 -13.26 5.88
C SER A 493 -10.92 -13.36 6.12
N ARG A 494 -11.36 -13.13 7.37
CA ARG A 494 -12.78 -13.11 7.72
C ARG A 494 -13.51 -11.93 7.08
N LEU A 495 -12.95 -10.72 7.14
CA LEU A 495 -13.54 -9.53 6.50
C LEU A 495 -13.73 -9.73 4.98
N LEU A 496 -12.78 -10.39 4.30
CA LEU A 496 -12.95 -10.74 2.88
C LEU A 496 -14.10 -11.72 2.64
N ALA A 497 -14.29 -12.71 3.52
CA ALA A 497 -15.42 -13.65 3.43
C ALA A 497 -16.77 -12.99 3.77
N GLU A 498 -16.81 -12.12 4.78
CA GLU A 498 -17.99 -11.32 5.17
C GLU A 498 -18.41 -10.35 4.05
N LEU A 499 -17.45 -9.79 3.31
CA LEU A 499 -17.67 -8.99 2.10
C LEU A 499 -17.95 -9.84 0.84
N GLY A 500 -18.17 -11.15 0.96
CA GLY A 500 -18.45 -12.05 -0.17
C GLY A 500 -17.33 -12.11 -1.22
N TRP A 501 -16.07 -11.91 -0.80
CA TRP A 501 -14.90 -11.69 -1.67
C TRP A 501 -15.12 -10.53 -2.67
N ALA A 502 -15.91 -9.52 -2.28
CA ALA A 502 -16.44 -8.43 -3.11
C ALA A 502 -17.20 -8.92 -4.38
N GLY A 503 -17.71 -10.14 -4.39
CA GLY A 503 -18.29 -10.78 -5.58
C GLY A 503 -17.26 -11.19 -6.63
N ARG A 504 -15.96 -11.25 -6.29
CA ARG A 504 -14.87 -11.52 -7.25
C ARG A 504 -14.40 -12.99 -7.23
N GLY A 505 -14.98 -13.79 -6.33
CA GLY A 505 -14.53 -15.15 -6.03
C GLY A 505 -13.26 -15.17 -5.16
N ARG A 506 -13.09 -16.24 -4.38
CA ARG A 506 -11.92 -16.40 -3.50
C ARG A 506 -10.61 -16.46 -4.27
N ASP A 507 -10.60 -17.13 -5.41
CA ASP A 507 -9.37 -17.43 -6.15
C ASP A 507 -8.82 -16.24 -6.96
N ALA A 508 -9.54 -15.10 -6.95
CA ALA A 508 -9.01 -13.80 -7.37
C ALA A 508 -8.10 -13.14 -6.31
N PHE A 509 -7.85 -13.80 -5.16
CA PHE A 509 -7.06 -13.31 -4.05
C PHE A 509 -5.97 -14.29 -3.61
N ARG A 510 -4.77 -13.77 -3.29
CA ARG A 510 -3.67 -14.52 -2.65
C ARG A 510 -3.24 -13.79 -1.38
N LEU A 511 -3.61 -14.34 -0.22
CA LEU A 511 -3.13 -13.85 1.06
C LEU A 511 -1.83 -14.58 1.43
N PHE A 512 -0.84 -13.81 1.87
CA PHE A 512 0.48 -14.30 2.29
C PHE A 512 0.91 -13.62 3.60
N ARG A 513 1.82 -14.21 4.40
CA ARG A 513 2.02 -13.86 5.83
C ARG A 513 3.45 -13.40 6.12
N GLN A 514 3.64 -12.11 6.37
CA GLN A 514 4.94 -11.58 6.78
C GLN A 514 5.33 -12.11 8.17
N PRO A 515 6.61 -12.47 8.39
CA PRO A 515 7.05 -13.06 9.64
C PRO A 515 7.00 -12.06 10.79
N MET A 516 6.81 -12.62 11.98
CA MET A 516 6.99 -11.92 13.24
C MET A 516 8.43 -12.15 13.71
N VAL A 517 9.16 -11.06 14.00
CA VAL A 517 10.58 -11.08 14.36
C VAL A 517 10.80 -10.55 15.78
N PRO A 518 11.84 -10.99 16.50
CA PRO A 518 12.07 -10.58 17.88
C PRO A 518 12.54 -9.12 17.98
N VAL A 519 12.12 -8.47 19.07
CA VAL A 519 12.53 -7.11 19.44
C VAL A 519 13.83 -7.17 20.21
N VAL A 520 14.87 -6.52 19.69
CA VAL A 520 16.24 -6.57 20.20
C VAL A 520 16.59 -5.26 20.93
N GLY A 521 17.19 -5.35 22.11
CA GLY A 521 17.74 -4.21 22.84
C GLY A 521 18.96 -3.61 22.15
N VAL A 522 19.04 -2.27 22.14
CA VAL A 522 20.15 -1.50 21.55
C VAL A 522 21.37 -1.46 22.48
N GLU A 523 21.14 -1.64 23.78
CA GLU A 523 22.16 -1.55 24.83
C GLU A 523 22.90 -2.89 25.05
N ASP A 524 22.16 -4.00 25.06
CA ASP A 524 22.63 -5.34 25.49
C ASP A 524 22.64 -6.39 24.35
N GLY A 525 21.96 -6.12 23.23
CA GLY A 525 21.70 -7.10 22.17
C GLY A 525 20.70 -8.20 22.55
N LYS A 526 20.06 -8.12 23.73
CA LYS A 526 19.14 -9.13 24.26
C LYS A 526 17.74 -8.94 23.70
N TRP A 527 17.02 -10.05 23.51
CA TRP A 527 15.63 -10.03 23.08
C TRP A 527 14.70 -9.62 24.23
N LEU A 528 13.80 -8.67 24.00
CA LEU A 528 12.78 -8.34 24.99
C LEU A 528 11.75 -9.48 25.09
N LEU A 529 11.24 -9.73 26.30
CA LEU A 529 10.20 -10.72 26.55
C LEU A 529 8.83 -10.06 26.73
N SER A 530 7.78 -10.84 26.48
CA SER A 530 6.36 -10.47 26.71
C SER A 530 5.68 -11.39 27.75
N ARG A 531 6.19 -12.63 27.89
CA ARG A 531 5.86 -13.64 28.91
C ARG A 531 6.98 -14.70 28.95
N PRO A 532 7.05 -15.61 29.92
CA PRO A 532 8.06 -16.67 29.94
C PRO A 532 7.90 -17.59 28.70
N LEU A 533 9.02 -18.00 28.09
CA LEU A 533 9.05 -18.67 26.77
C LEU A 533 8.33 -17.88 25.64
N GLY A 534 8.27 -16.55 25.80
CA GLY A 534 7.47 -15.64 24.99
C GLY A 534 8.22 -14.36 24.63
N PRO A 535 9.19 -14.40 23.70
CA PRO A 535 9.85 -13.20 23.19
C PRO A 535 8.82 -12.21 22.62
N MET A 536 9.09 -10.92 22.76
CA MET A 536 8.28 -9.85 22.20
C MET A 536 8.54 -9.79 20.70
N MET A 537 7.56 -10.23 19.91
CA MET A 537 7.67 -10.27 18.44
C MET A 537 6.90 -9.11 17.80
N LYS A 538 7.42 -8.53 16.71
CA LYS A 538 6.77 -7.50 15.88
C LYS A 538 7.06 -7.77 14.40
N PRO A 539 6.32 -7.24 13.42
CA PRO A 539 6.64 -7.47 12.00
C PRO A 539 7.95 -6.81 11.56
N GLY A 540 8.69 -7.45 10.64
CA GLY A 540 10.02 -7.08 10.13
C GLY A 540 10.08 -6.03 9.01
N GLY A 541 9.14 -5.08 9.00
CA GLY A 541 8.98 -4.10 7.91
C GLY A 541 8.23 -4.66 6.70
N HIS A 542 8.01 -3.83 5.68
CA HIS A 542 7.21 -4.18 4.50
C HIS A 542 8.04 -4.54 3.25
N GLY A 543 9.36 -4.36 3.26
CA GLY A 543 10.26 -4.84 2.21
C GLY A 543 10.29 -6.37 2.06
N ALA A 544 9.95 -7.08 3.14
CA ALA A 544 9.76 -8.53 3.16
C ALA A 544 8.81 -9.06 2.06
N ILE A 545 7.93 -8.19 1.53
CA ILE A 545 6.97 -8.52 0.47
C ILE A 545 7.62 -9.19 -0.74
N TRP A 546 8.84 -8.80 -1.13
CA TRP A 546 9.48 -9.31 -2.35
C TRP A 546 10.00 -10.73 -2.21
N LYS A 547 10.66 -11.06 -1.08
CA LYS A 547 11.06 -12.45 -0.78
C LYS A 547 9.83 -13.33 -0.51
N LEU A 548 8.82 -12.83 0.22
CA LEU A 548 7.57 -13.59 0.42
C LEU A 548 6.84 -13.90 -0.90
N MET A 549 6.84 -12.97 -1.86
CA MET A 549 6.24 -13.21 -3.17
C MET A 549 6.98 -14.27 -4.00
N TRP A 550 8.25 -14.54 -3.68
CA TRP A 550 9.03 -15.65 -4.22
C TRP A 550 8.79 -16.93 -3.42
N ASP A 551 9.05 -16.92 -2.11
CA ASP A 551 8.92 -18.07 -1.20
C ASP A 551 7.50 -18.69 -1.22
N GLU A 552 6.44 -17.86 -1.24
CA GLU A 552 5.04 -18.31 -1.28
C GLU A 552 4.47 -18.41 -2.72
N GLY A 553 5.31 -18.34 -3.77
CA GLY A 553 4.93 -18.54 -5.17
C GLY A 553 3.97 -17.49 -5.77
N VAL A 554 3.86 -16.32 -5.15
CA VAL A 554 2.92 -15.25 -5.56
C VAL A 554 3.31 -14.66 -6.93
N PHE A 555 4.60 -14.58 -7.26
CA PHE A 555 5.05 -14.19 -8.60
C PHE A 555 4.50 -15.13 -9.68
N ASP A 556 4.54 -16.46 -9.47
CA ASP A 556 3.99 -17.43 -10.43
C ASP A 556 2.47 -17.43 -10.49
N TRP A 557 1.80 -17.21 -9.35
CA TRP A 557 0.35 -16.99 -9.33
C TRP A 557 -0.05 -15.78 -10.19
N LEU A 558 0.61 -14.62 -10.03
CA LEU A 558 0.32 -13.42 -10.82
C LEU A 558 0.71 -13.58 -12.30
N GLN A 559 1.91 -14.11 -12.59
CA GLN A 559 2.47 -14.12 -13.94
C GLN A 559 2.03 -15.33 -14.76
N ALA A 560 2.19 -16.55 -14.23
CA ALA A 560 1.97 -17.78 -14.97
C ALA A 560 0.51 -18.25 -14.93
N GLN A 561 -0.16 -18.12 -13.78
CA GLN A 561 -1.57 -18.55 -13.64
C GLN A 561 -2.55 -17.46 -14.08
N HIS A 562 -2.26 -16.19 -13.78
CA HIS A 562 -3.13 -15.06 -14.15
C HIS A 562 -2.64 -14.21 -15.33
N GLY A 563 -1.44 -14.43 -15.89
CA GLY A 563 -0.97 -13.74 -17.11
C GLY A 563 -0.56 -12.26 -16.94
N ARG A 564 -0.32 -11.79 -15.71
CA ARG A 564 -0.09 -10.35 -15.44
C ARG A 564 1.38 -9.94 -15.62
N ARG A 565 1.57 -8.73 -16.15
CA ARG A 565 2.87 -8.13 -16.53
C ARG A 565 3.41 -7.21 -15.45
N ALA A 566 2.52 -6.51 -14.75
CA ALA A 566 2.85 -5.55 -13.70
C ALA A 566 1.77 -5.53 -12.61
N ALA A 567 2.03 -4.81 -11.52
CA ALA A 567 1.10 -4.61 -10.43
C ALA A 567 1.13 -3.15 -9.93
N LEU A 568 0.01 -2.70 -9.37
CA LEU A 568 -0.06 -1.49 -8.56
C LEU A 568 0.08 -1.88 -7.08
N VAL A 569 0.89 -1.13 -6.32
CA VAL A 569 1.11 -1.36 -4.89
C VAL A 569 0.65 -0.14 -4.11
N ARG A 570 -0.16 -0.31 -3.06
CA ARG A 570 -0.52 0.81 -2.17
C ARG A 570 -0.78 0.39 -0.72
N GLN A 571 -0.46 1.26 0.22
CA GLN A 571 -0.78 1.05 1.63
C GLN A 571 -2.28 1.23 1.91
N ILE A 572 -2.89 0.25 2.60
CA ILE A 572 -4.31 0.19 2.98
C ILE A 572 -4.87 1.46 3.66
N SER A 573 -4.01 2.20 4.38
CA SER A 573 -4.38 3.41 5.11
C SER A 573 -4.64 4.64 4.22
N ASN A 574 -4.41 4.57 2.91
CA ASN A 574 -4.55 5.70 1.99
C ASN A 574 -5.75 5.49 1.02
N PRO A 575 -6.93 6.07 1.31
CA PRO A 575 -8.10 5.94 0.44
C PRO A 575 -8.02 6.81 -0.83
N MET A 576 -7.12 7.80 -0.91
CA MET A 576 -7.19 8.87 -1.93
C MET A 576 -6.76 8.46 -3.34
N ALA A 577 -5.71 7.64 -3.47
CA ALA A 577 -4.96 7.52 -4.73
C ALA A 577 -5.78 7.09 -5.96
N GLY A 578 -6.85 6.31 -5.76
CA GLY A 578 -7.75 5.83 -6.82
C GLY A 578 -8.98 6.70 -7.08
N MET A 579 -9.13 7.84 -6.41
CA MET A 579 -10.33 8.68 -6.51
C MET A 579 -10.32 9.66 -7.70
N ASP A 580 -9.27 9.65 -8.53
CA ASP A 580 -9.16 10.44 -9.76
C ASP A 580 -8.18 9.79 -10.77
N THR A 581 -7.75 10.56 -11.77
CA THR A 581 -6.75 10.15 -12.78
C THR A 581 -5.43 9.61 -12.20
N THR A 582 -5.04 9.94 -10.96
CA THR A 582 -3.73 9.65 -10.35
C THR A 582 -3.29 8.19 -10.53
N LEU A 583 -4.08 7.22 -10.07
CA LEU A 583 -3.67 5.80 -10.10
C LEU A 583 -3.64 5.22 -11.52
N LEU A 584 -4.56 5.66 -12.39
CA LEU A 584 -4.56 5.24 -13.79
C LEU A 584 -3.40 5.89 -14.57
N ALA A 585 -3.06 7.14 -14.30
CA ALA A 585 -1.90 7.80 -14.89
C ALA A 585 -0.58 7.14 -14.47
N LEU A 586 -0.45 6.70 -13.20
CA LEU A 586 0.67 5.88 -12.75
C LEU A 586 0.76 4.56 -13.54
N ALA A 587 -0.38 3.88 -13.73
CA ALA A 587 -0.46 2.64 -14.48
C ALA A 587 -0.02 2.82 -15.95
N GLY A 588 -0.54 3.84 -16.65
CA GLY A 588 -0.19 4.11 -18.05
C GLY A 588 1.26 4.56 -18.23
N ALA A 589 1.77 5.43 -17.34
CA ALA A 589 3.16 5.89 -17.37
C ALA A 589 4.17 4.75 -17.12
N GLY A 590 3.77 3.70 -16.40
CA GLY A 590 4.55 2.47 -16.25
C GLY A 590 4.38 1.51 -17.44
N PHE A 591 3.15 1.28 -17.88
CA PHE A 591 2.85 0.31 -18.95
C PHE A 591 3.36 0.75 -20.33
N SER A 592 3.44 2.06 -20.61
CA SER A 592 4.07 2.60 -21.82
C SER A 592 5.59 2.38 -21.91
N ARG A 593 6.26 1.91 -20.84
CA ARG A 593 7.70 1.66 -20.87
C ARG A 593 8.06 0.37 -21.61
N ARG A 594 9.35 0.21 -21.91
CA ARG A 594 9.91 -0.93 -22.65
C ARG A 594 9.36 -2.26 -22.14
N ASN A 595 9.08 -3.18 -23.06
CA ASN A 595 8.44 -4.47 -22.81
C ASN A 595 7.01 -4.39 -22.19
N GLY A 596 6.31 -3.26 -22.36
CA GLY A 596 4.97 -3.03 -21.79
C GLY A 596 5.04 -2.97 -20.26
N GLY A 597 5.97 -2.14 -19.76
CA GLY A 597 6.21 -1.90 -18.34
C GLY A 597 6.62 -3.12 -17.49
N ALA A 598 6.83 -4.31 -18.06
CA ALA A 598 7.05 -5.55 -17.31
C ALA A 598 8.34 -5.56 -16.47
N SER A 599 9.29 -4.65 -16.76
CA SER A 599 10.53 -4.43 -16.01
C SER A 599 10.63 -3.04 -15.36
N ALA A 600 9.58 -2.22 -15.43
CA ALA A 600 9.61 -0.85 -14.93
C ALA A 600 9.21 -0.74 -13.46
N PHE A 601 9.66 0.30 -12.76
CA PHE A 601 9.32 0.57 -11.36
C PHE A 601 8.99 2.05 -11.17
N GLY A 602 7.78 2.37 -10.72
CA GLY A 602 7.24 3.73 -10.70
C GLY A 602 6.84 4.20 -9.32
N PHE A 603 7.13 5.47 -9.02
CA PHE A 603 6.72 6.14 -7.80
C PHE A 603 5.65 7.19 -8.10
N MET A 604 4.46 7.09 -7.50
CA MET A 604 3.56 8.23 -7.41
C MET A 604 3.94 9.10 -6.21
N SER A 605 4.09 10.40 -6.46
CA SER A 605 4.72 11.35 -5.56
C SER A 605 3.88 12.62 -5.42
N CYS A 606 4.19 13.47 -4.44
CA CYS A 606 3.50 14.75 -4.24
C CYS A 606 4.41 15.77 -3.55
N GLU A 607 3.89 16.97 -3.28
CA GLU A 607 4.61 17.97 -2.49
C GLU A 607 4.98 17.42 -1.09
N ARG A 608 6.26 17.53 -0.74
CA ARG A 608 6.80 17.18 0.59
C ARG A 608 6.98 18.45 1.41
N ALA A 609 6.72 18.41 2.72
CA ALA A 609 7.02 19.55 3.59
C ALA A 609 8.48 19.49 4.09
N VAL A 610 9.16 20.64 4.12
CA VAL A 610 10.52 20.77 4.69
C VAL A 610 10.50 20.36 6.17
N GLY A 611 11.46 19.52 6.57
CA GLY A 611 11.57 18.95 7.91
C GLY A 611 10.54 17.85 8.22
N ALA A 612 9.78 17.37 7.24
CA ALA A 612 8.83 16.28 7.45
C ALA A 612 9.54 14.93 7.62
N ALA A 613 9.12 14.17 8.64
CA ALA A 613 9.53 12.78 8.88
C ALA A 613 8.87 11.81 7.89
N GLU A 614 9.18 12.00 6.61
CA GLU A 614 8.78 11.15 5.49
C GLU A 614 9.89 11.13 4.42
N GLY A 615 10.15 9.95 3.86
CA GLY A 615 11.15 9.78 2.81
C GLY A 615 10.88 10.59 1.54
N MET A 616 11.93 10.87 0.79
CA MET A 616 11.91 11.62 -0.46
C MET A 616 12.28 10.73 -1.65
N ASN A 617 11.75 11.03 -2.83
CA ASN A 617 12.19 10.37 -4.06
C ASN A 617 13.31 11.19 -4.73
N VAL A 618 14.33 10.50 -5.22
CA VAL A 618 15.56 11.07 -5.81
C VAL A 618 15.92 10.33 -7.09
N VAL A 619 16.61 10.98 -8.03
CA VAL A 619 17.38 10.24 -9.04
C VAL A 619 18.76 9.96 -8.47
N GLN A 620 19.10 8.70 -8.29
CA GLN A 620 20.45 8.28 -7.94
C GLN A 620 21.30 8.16 -9.21
N GLU A 621 22.48 8.74 -9.19
CA GLU A 621 23.56 8.55 -10.16
C GLU A 621 24.69 7.79 -9.44
N ARG A 622 25.12 6.64 -9.97
CA ARG A 622 26.27 5.88 -9.44
C ARG A 622 27.37 5.84 -10.50
N ARG A 623 28.55 6.38 -10.20
CA ARG A 623 29.76 6.22 -11.04
C ARG A 623 30.58 5.05 -10.50
N ARG A 624 30.89 4.08 -11.35
CA ARG A 624 31.73 2.91 -11.03
C ARG A 624 32.90 2.82 -12.01
N TRP A 625 34.09 2.45 -11.54
CA TRP A 625 35.19 2.02 -12.41
C TRP A 625 35.05 0.53 -12.70
N LEU A 626 35.15 0.14 -13.97
CA LEU A 626 35.27 -1.26 -14.37
C LEU A 626 36.68 -1.51 -14.92
N PRO A 627 37.43 -2.49 -14.39
CA PRO A 627 38.64 -2.99 -15.04
C PRO A 627 38.36 -3.46 -16.46
N ASP A 628 39.29 -3.16 -17.36
CA ASP A 628 39.24 -3.49 -18.78
C ASP A 628 40.67 -3.48 -19.30
N ASP A 629 41.29 -4.66 -19.39
CA ASP A 629 42.69 -4.83 -19.80
C ASP A 629 42.92 -4.46 -21.29
N SER A 630 41.84 -4.24 -22.06
CA SER A 630 41.90 -3.72 -23.43
C SER A 630 41.84 -2.19 -23.52
N HIS A 631 41.52 -1.50 -22.43
CA HIS A 631 41.44 -0.04 -22.37
C HIS A 631 42.79 0.57 -21.95
N PRO A 632 43.27 1.68 -22.57
CA PRO A 632 44.60 2.25 -22.29
C PRO A 632 44.87 2.65 -20.83
N GLU A 633 43.83 2.84 -20.01
CA GLU A 633 43.93 3.21 -18.59
C GLU A 633 43.73 2.02 -17.62
N GLY A 634 43.64 0.78 -18.14
CA GLY A 634 43.36 -0.43 -17.34
C GLY A 634 41.93 -0.51 -16.81
N GLY A 635 40.98 0.09 -17.53
CA GLY A 635 39.59 0.21 -17.12
C GLY A 635 38.91 1.45 -17.67
N ARG A 636 37.58 1.52 -17.51
CA ARG A 636 36.75 2.66 -17.89
C ARG A 636 35.65 2.95 -16.87
N TYR A 637 35.21 4.20 -16.78
CA TYR A 637 34.05 4.55 -15.97
C TYR A 637 32.75 4.08 -16.62
N VAL A 638 31.77 3.80 -15.76
CA VAL A 638 30.39 3.44 -16.11
C VAL A 638 29.46 4.18 -15.17
N TYR A 639 28.30 4.58 -15.69
CA TYR A 639 27.30 5.37 -14.99
C TYR A 639 25.99 4.59 -14.93
N GLU A 640 25.44 4.43 -13.73
CA GLU A 640 24.14 3.80 -13.49
C GLU A 640 23.17 4.84 -12.94
N TYR A 641 21.96 4.91 -13.50
CA TYR A 641 20.93 5.86 -13.09
C TYR A 641 19.64 5.15 -12.69
N GLY A 642 18.93 5.69 -11.69
CA GLY A 642 17.58 5.26 -11.38
C GLY A 642 16.86 6.15 -10.38
N VAL A 643 15.52 6.18 -10.44
CA VAL A 643 14.71 6.78 -9.38
C VAL A 643 14.62 5.81 -8.22
N THR A 644 14.95 6.28 -7.02
CA THR A 644 14.80 5.52 -5.77
C THR A 644 14.25 6.41 -4.65
N ASN A 645 13.98 5.81 -3.49
CA ASN A 645 13.57 6.52 -2.29
C ASN A 645 14.68 6.49 -1.23
N VAL A 646 14.95 7.65 -0.63
CA VAL A 646 15.72 7.75 0.61
C VAL A 646 14.75 7.99 1.77
N GLU A 647 14.91 7.27 2.88
CA GLU A 647 14.13 7.49 4.10
C GLU A 647 14.70 8.63 4.94
N TYR A 648 13.84 9.32 5.70
CA TYR A 648 14.18 10.58 6.35
C TYR A 648 15.27 10.51 7.43
N THR A 649 15.63 9.32 7.90
CA THR A 649 16.74 9.08 8.82
C THR A 649 18.11 9.15 8.13
N GLU A 650 18.14 8.92 6.82
CA GLU A 650 19.39 8.78 6.05
C GLU A 650 19.78 10.08 5.32
N PHE A 651 18.94 11.13 5.34
CA PHE A 651 19.22 12.39 4.63
C PHE A 651 20.57 13.00 5.04
N GLU A 652 20.82 13.07 6.35
CA GLU A 652 22.10 13.55 6.92
C GLU A 652 23.26 12.58 6.63
N LYS A 653 23.02 11.26 6.53
CA LYS A 653 24.05 10.26 6.16
C LYS A 653 24.51 10.42 4.70
N LEU A 654 23.64 10.94 3.85
CA LEU A 654 23.81 10.98 2.40
C LEU A 654 23.99 12.41 1.84
N GLY A 655 24.17 13.41 2.69
CA GLY A 655 24.37 14.81 2.28
C GLY A 655 23.15 15.46 1.61
N LEU A 656 21.94 14.94 1.87
CA LEU A 656 20.70 15.43 1.27
C LEU A 656 20.10 16.58 2.09
N ASN A 657 20.38 17.81 1.69
CA ASN A 657 19.75 19.00 2.26
C ASN A 657 18.25 19.07 1.90
N ASP A 658 17.39 19.14 2.91
CA ASP A 658 15.95 19.32 2.75
C ASP A 658 15.58 20.81 2.53
N GLU A 659 15.95 21.34 1.36
CA GLU A 659 15.79 22.76 1.03
C GLU A 659 14.38 23.07 0.47
N ALA A 660 13.93 24.31 0.64
CA ALA A 660 12.63 24.76 0.14
C ALA A 660 12.68 25.14 -1.35
N VAL A 661 11.61 24.86 -2.11
CA VAL A 661 11.49 25.20 -3.56
C VAL A 661 11.70 26.69 -3.90
N SER A 662 11.49 27.56 -2.92
CA SER A 662 11.71 29.00 -3.02
C SER A 662 11.78 29.65 -1.65
N ALA A 663 12.39 30.84 -1.56
CA ALA A 663 12.51 31.58 -0.32
C ALA A 663 11.14 31.86 0.33
N GLY A 664 10.94 31.39 1.56
CA GLY A 664 9.68 31.51 2.30
C GLY A 664 8.65 30.40 2.04
N SER A 665 8.91 29.47 1.10
CA SER A 665 8.11 28.27 0.93
C SER A 665 8.32 27.27 2.08
N LYS A 666 7.33 26.40 2.30
CA LYS A 666 7.43 25.23 3.20
C LYS A 666 7.53 23.91 2.45
N THR A 667 7.46 23.95 1.12
CA THR A 667 7.55 22.76 0.25
C THR A 667 9.01 22.49 -0.09
N SER A 668 9.44 21.24 0.10
CA SER A 668 10.80 20.77 -0.21
C SER A 668 11.03 20.69 -1.72
N VAL A 669 12.28 20.91 -2.17
CA VAL A 669 12.70 20.65 -3.54
C VAL A 669 12.55 19.17 -3.94
N PHE A 670 12.63 18.24 -2.97
CA PHE A 670 12.45 16.82 -3.23
C PHE A 670 11.01 16.36 -2.97
N PRO A 671 10.38 15.64 -3.92
CA PRO A 671 9.01 15.17 -3.77
C PRO A 671 8.89 14.01 -2.78
N ALA A 672 7.73 13.87 -2.15
CA ALA A 672 7.48 12.87 -1.12
C ALA A 672 7.33 11.47 -1.70
N ASN A 673 7.95 10.46 -1.08
CA ASN A 673 7.55 9.08 -1.29
C ASN A 673 6.19 8.82 -0.62
N THR A 674 5.19 8.42 -1.40
CA THR A 674 3.85 8.14 -0.88
C THR A 674 3.56 6.65 -0.67
N ASN A 675 4.49 5.77 -1.07
CA ASN A 675 4.32 4.31 -1.10
C ASN A 675 3.06 3.86 -1.88
N VAL A 676 2.75 4.60 -2.96
CA VAL A 676 1.87 4.20 -4.07
C VAL A 676 2.77 3.97 -5.29
N LEU A 677 2.90 2.72 -5.73
CA LEU A 677 3.94 2.28 -6.66
C LEU A 677 3.38 1.53 -7.87
N TYR A 678 4.08 1.59 -9.00
CA TYR A 678 3.95 0.68 -10.14
C TYR A 678 5.11 -0.31 -10.13
N VAL A 679 4.86 -1.60 -10.29
CA VAL A 679 5.90 -2.64 -10.25
C VAL A 679 5.74 -3.64 -11.39
N GLY A 680 6.67 -3.61 -12.35
CA GLY A 680 6.82 -4.62 -13.38
C GLY A 680 7.24 -5.96 -12.77
N LEU A 681 6.36 -6.96 -12.88
CA LEU A 681 6.52 -8.24 -12.19
C LEU A 681 7.73 -9.03 -12.69
N LYS A 682 8.14 -8.87 -13.96
CA LYS A 682 9.36 -9.50 -14.47
C LYS A 682 10.60 -8.84 -13.89
N GLY A 683 10.66 -7.50 -13.83
CA GLY A 683 11.78 -6.78 -13.24
C GLY A 683 11.96 -7.12 -11.77
N ALA A 684 10.89 -7.02 -10.98
CA ALA A 684 10.91 -7.36 -9.56
C ALA A 684 11.32 -8.82 -9.31
N ARG A 685 10.77 -9.78 -10.07
CA ARG A 685 11.16 -11.19 -9.99
C ARG A 685 12.62 -11.42 -10.37
N SER A 686 13.15 -10.75 -11.39
CA SER A 686 14.56 -10.87 -11.80
C SER A 686 15.51 -10.41 -10.69
N VAL A 687 15.24 -9.27 -10.05
CA VAL A 687 16.03 -8.78 -8.90
C VAL A 687 16.05 -9.80 -7.77
N VAL A 688 14.88 -10.35 -7.39
CA VAL A 688 14.78 -11.37 -6.34
C VAL A 688 15.48 -12.67 -6.74
N ALA A 689 15.30 -13.15 -7.98
CA ALA A 689 15.90 -14.39 -8.47
C ALA A 689 17.44 -14.31 -8.52
N GLU A 690 17.99 -13.19 -8.98
CA GLU A 690 19.44 -12.96 -8.98
C GLU A 690 20.01 -12.91 -7.56
N ALA A 691 19.28 -12.28 -6.63
CA ALA A 691 19.68 -12.19 -5.23
C ALA A 691 19.65 -13.56 -4.53
N VAL A 692 18.62 -14.38 -4.76
CA VAL A 692 18.61 -15.80 -4.32
C VAL A 692 19.79 -16.56 -4.90
N ALA A 693 20.06 -16.42 -6.21
CA ALA A 693 21.15 -17.14 -6.88
C ALA A 693 22.56 -16.73 -6.42
N ARG A 694 22.72 -15.50 -5.90
CA ARG A 694 23.97 -15.00 -5.31
C ARG A 694 24.09 -15.22 -3.80
N GLY A 695 23.01 -15.57 -3.11
CA GLY A 695 22.94 -15.52 -1.65
C GLY A 695 22.95 -14.08 -1.08
N ASP A 696 22.54 -13.08 -1.88
CA ASP A 696 22.54 -11.67 -1.47
C ASP A 696 21.29 -11.35 -0.62
N GLY A 697 21.42 -11.59 0.68
CA GLY A 697 20.40 -11.25 1.67
C GLY A 697 20.07 -9.75 1.78
N ALA A 698 20.94 -8.85 1.31
CA ALA A 698 20.68 -7.41 1.32
C ALA A 698 19.86 -6.97 0.09
N GLN A 699 20.10 -7.58 -1.07
CA GLN A 699 19.27 -7.40 -2.27
C GLN A 699 17.89 -8.06 -2.12
N LEU A 700 17.76 -9.14 -1.34
CA LEU A 700 16.48 -9.76 -1.00
C LEU A 700 15.65 -8.98 0.03
N LEU A 701 16.29 -8.13 0.83
CA LEU A 701 15.67 -7.35 1.90
C LEU A 701 15.97 -5.85 1.72
N PRO A 702 15.51 -5.21 0.62
CA PRO A 702 15.88 -3.84 0.29
C PRO A 702 15.57 -2.85 1.43
N GLY A 703 16.46 -1.86 1.57
CA GLY A 703 16.36 -0.81 2.60
C GLY A 703 16.34 -1.35 4.04
N LEU A 704 17.30 -2.21 4.41
CA LEU A 704 17.50 -2.63 5.79
C LEU A 704 17.80 -1.43 6.70
N ILE A 705 17.00 -1.25 7.75
CA ILE A 705 17.18 -0.23 8.79
C ILE A 705 16.93 -0.82 10.18
N PHE A 706 17.53 -0.21 11.22
CA PHE A 706 17.25 -0.51 12.62
C PHE A 706 17.04 0.78 13.42
N ASN A 707 15.87 0.95 14.04
CA ASN A 707 15.55 2.20 14.75
C ASN A 707 16.14 2.23 16.17
N LEU A 708 17.34 2.81 16.30
CA LEU A 708 18.08 2.98 17.56
C LEU A 708 17.43 3.88 18.60
N ASN A 709 16.48 4.74 18.22
CA ASN A 709 15.92 5.77 19.11
C ASN A 709 14.57 5.34 19.71
N LYS A 710 14.09 4.14 19.37
CA LYS A 710 12.78 3.62 19.74
C LYS A 710 12.78 3.12 21.18
N LYS A 711 12.21 3.90 22.09
CA LYS A 711 11.97 3.46 23.47
C LYS A 711 10.83 2.44 23.53
N VAL A 712 11.02 1.36 24.29
CA VAL A 712 10.01 0.33 24.55
C VAL A 712 9.88 0.14 26.07
N SER A 713 8.70 0.46 26.61
CA SER A 713 8.34 0.10 27.98
C SER A 713 7.87 -1.36 28.02
N TYR A 714 8.40 -2.16 28.95
CA TYR A 714 7.90 -3.51 29.23
C TYR A 714 8.16 -3.91 30.69
N THR A 715 7.42 -4.90 31.18
CA THR A 715 7.71 -5.57 32.46
C THR A 715 8.42 -6.87 32.17
N ASP A 716 9.53 -7.14 32.87
CA ASP A 716 10.27 -8.38 32.67
C ASP A 716 9.52 -9.58 33.29
N PRO A 717 9.03 -10.52 32.49
CA PRO A 717 8.25 -11.65 32.98
C PRO A 717 9.05 -12.66 33.81
N LEU A 718 10.38 -12.55 33.88
CA LEU A 718 11.22 -13.42 34.72
C LEU A 718 11.28 -12.97 36.19
N GLY A 719 10.75 -11.77 36.51
CA GLY A 719 10.67 -11.20 37.85
C GLY A 719 11.28 -9.80 38.01
N GLY A 720 11.77 -9.20 36.92
CA GLY A 720 12.36 -7.86 36.93
C GLY A 720 11.32 -6.73 36.95
N PRO A 721 11.73 -5.49 37.31
CA PRO A 721 10.85 -4.33 37.34
C PRO A 721 10.38 -3.91 35.93
N ALA A 722 9.34 -3.09 35.87
CA ALA A 722 8.96 -2.42 34.64
C ALA A 722 10.06 -1.44 34.20
N ARG A 723 10.68 -1.68 33.04
CA ARG A 723 11.77 -0.85 32.47
C ARG A 723 11.40 -0.28 31.11
N GLN A 724 11.98 0.89 30.78
CA GLN A 724 11.91 1.50 29.46
C GLN A 724 13.31 1.57 28.88
N VAL A 725 13.58 0.73 27.88
CA VAL A 725 14.90 0.58 27.23
C VAL A 725 14.83 1.04 25.78
N THR A 726 15.98 1.30 25.16
CA THR A 726 16.06 1.48 23.70
C THR A 726 16.06 0.12 23.00
N ALA A 727 15.06 -0.14 22.16
CA ALA A 727 14.87 -1.45 21.53
C ALA A 727 14.10 -1.37 20.20
N GLY A 728 14.64 -2.07 19.20
CA GLY A 728 14.14 -2.07 17.83
C GLY A 728 13.85 -3.47 17.30
N ARG A 729 13.79 -3.56 15.98
CA ARG A 729 14.02 -4.79 15.20
C ARG A 729 14.55 -4.36 13.84
N MET A 730 15.13 -5.30 13.10
CA MET A 730 15.41 -5.08 11.68
C MET A 730 14.10 -4.84 10.93
N GLU A 731 14.05 -3.77 10.13
CA GLU A 731 12.94 -3.43 9.24
C GLU A 731 13.47 -3.29 7.80
N SER A 732 12.69 -3.71 6.82
CA SER A 732 12.97 -3.55 5.38
C SER A 732 11.89 -2.69 4.72
N THR A 733 12.22 -2.02 3.62
CA THR A 733 11.33 -1.13 2.86
C THR A 733 10.99 -1.72 1.49
N MET A 734 9.78 -1.46 0.97
CA MET A 734 9.33 -2.13 -0.28
C MET A 734 9.73 -1.34 -1.53
N GLN A 735 9.86 -0.03 -1.39
CA GLN A 735 10.18 0.89 -2.46
C GLN A 735 11.65 0.84 -2.89
N ASN A 736 12.56 0.42 -2.00
CA ASN A 736 14.00 0.31 -2.26
C ASN A 736 14.40 -0.91 -3.12
N LEU A 737 13.43 -1.70 -3.62
CA LEU A 737 13.69 -2.62 -4.74
C LEU A 737 14.20 -1.87 -5.97
N ALA A 738 13.84 -0.58 -6.11
CA ALA A 738 14.33 0.32 -7.14
C ALA A 738 15.86 0.52 -7.11
N ASP A 739 16.53 0.34 -5.97
CA ASP A 739 18.00 0.45 -5.86
C ASP A 739 18.75 -0.61 -6.70
N TYR A 740 18.03 -1.61 -7.19
CA TYR A 740 18.54 -2.70 -8.02
C TYR A 740 17.91 -2.72 -9.43
N LEU A 741 17.19 -1.66 -9.82
CA LEU A 741 16.56 -1.47 -11.13
C LEU A 741 17.13 -0.23 -11.83
N THR A 742 18.46 -0.12 -11.84
CA THR A 742 19.22 0.96 -12.48
C THR A 742 19.56 0.65 -13.94
N ASP A 743 19.57 1.68 -14.78
CA ASP A 743 19.96 1.59 -16.19
C ASP A 743 21.40 2.09 -16.39
N ARG A 744 22.18 1.34 -17.18
CA ARG A 744 23.63 1.51 -17.34
C ARG A 744 24.01 2.23 -18.64
N PHE A 745 24.92 3.18 -18.53
CA PHE A 745 25.47 3.99 -19.63
C PHE A 745 27.01 4.04 -19.55
N GLU A 746 27.68 4.20 -20.69
CA GLU A 746 29.15 4.27 -20.76
C GLU A 746 29.68 5.69 -20.55
N GLU A 747 28.86 6.69 -20.83
CA GLU A 747 29.15 8.11 -20.61
C GLU A 747 28.21 8.68 -19.56
N ARG A 748 28.64 9.73 -18.87
CA ARG A 748 27.77 10.53 -18.00
C ARG A 748 26.62 11.14 -18.81
N LYS A 749 25.41 11.14 -18.27
CA LYS A 749 24.20 11.77 -18.83
C LYS A 749 23.52 12.62 -17.77
N GLU A 750 22.75 13.62 -18.19
CA GLU A 750 21.98 14.43 -17.24
C GLU A 750 20.75 13.65 -16.74
N PRO A 751 20.62 13.42 -15.42
CA PRO A 751 19.65 12.44 -14.89
C PRO A 751 18.18 12.76 -15.21
N ASN A 752 17.84 14.05 -15.31
CA ASN A 752 16.49 14.49 -15.63
C ASN A 752 16.15 14.40 -17.12
N ASP A 753 17.14 14.45 -18.01
CA ASP A 753 16.93 14.22 -19.44
C ASP A 753 16.60 12.74 -19.69
N LEU A 754 17.25 11.82 -18.97
CA LEU A 754 16.92 10.39 -19.02
C LEU A 754 15.49 10.09 -18.54
N LEU A 755 14.99 10.87 -17.56
CA LEU A 755 13.61 10.79 -17.10
C LEU A 755 12.61 11.30 -18.12
N ALA A 756 12.80 12.54 -18.59
CA ALA A 756 11.93 13.20 -19.55
C ALA A 756 11.81 12.40 -20.87
N ASN A 757 12.93 11.86 -21.36
CA ASN A 757 12.97 11.05 -22.58
C ASN A 757 12.59 9.57 -22.38
N ASN A 758 12.03 9.19 -21.21
CA ASN A 758 11.56 7.83 -20.93
C ASN A 758 12.64 6.74 -21.13
N GLN A 759 13.91 7.06 -20.79
CA GLN A 759 15.06 6.19 -21.03
C GLN A 759 15.38 5.26 -19.86
N LEU A 760 14.89 5.58 -18.65
CA LEU A 760 15.03 4.76 -17.44
C LEU A 760 13.90 3.73 -17.28
N SER A 761 14.24 2.60 -16.66
CA SER A 761 13.33 1.56 -16.16
C SER A 761 12.60 2.02 -14.89
N THR A 762 13.26 2.79 -14.03
CA THR A 762 12.67 3.46 -12.86
C THR A 762 12.09 4.83 -13.23
N PHE A 763 10.99 5.26 -12.58
CA PHE A 763 10.31 6.52 -12.94
C PHE A 763 9.48 7.16 -11.82
N LEU A 764 9.09 8.42 -12.05
CA LEU A 764 8.28 9.21 -11.12
C LEU A 764 7.11 9.88 -11.86
N VAL A 765 5.95 9.91 -11.19
CA VAL A 765 4.79 10.73 -11.52
C VAL A 765 4.41 11.52 -10.26
N SER A 766 3.95 12.76 -10.40
CA SER A 766 3.46 13.58 -9.29
C SER A 766 2.05 14.10 -9.49
N ASN A 767 1.36 14.39 -8.39
CA ASN A 767 0.10 15.13 -8.37
C ASN A 767 -0.03 15.80 -6.98
N LEU A 768 -1.02 16.69 -6.82
CA LEU A 768 -1.33 17.33 -5.54
C LEU A 768 -1.54 16.30 -4.43
N ARG A 769 -0.92 16.52 -3.27
CA ARG A 769 -0.91 15.57 -2.13
C ARG A 769 -2.30 15.10 -1.71
N ARG A 770 -3.32 15.96 -1.73
CA ARG A 770 -4.70 15.55 -1.38
C ARG A 770 -5.33 14.53 -2.35
N LYS A 771 -4.81 14.41 -3.58
CA LYS A 771 -5.21 13.38 -4.55
C LYS A 771 -4.35 12.11 -4.40
N VAL A 772 -3.05 12.27 -4.14
CA VAL A 772 -2.12 11.14 -4.00
C VAL A 772 -2.22 10.44 -2.64
N THR A 773 -2.10 11.17 -1.54
CA THR A 773 -2.05 10.62 -0.19
C THR A 773 -2.60 11.55 0.89
N SER A 774 -3.69 11.11 1.52
CA SER A 774 -4.12 11.63 2.82
C SER A 774 -4.55 10.45 3.69
N SER A 775 -3.59 9.88 4.41
CA SER A 775 -3.74 8.56 5.04
C SER A 775 -4.39 8.63 6.43
N ALA A 776 -5.29 7.72 6.76
CA ALA A 776 -5.77 7.48 8.12
C ALA A 776 -4.79 6.54 8.88
N LYS A 777 -3.78 7.11 9.56
CA LYS A 777 -2.69 6.35 10.23
C LYS A 777 -2.59 6.53 11.75
N LYS A 778 -3.19 7.59 12.32
CA LYS A 778 -3.18 7.86 13.77
C LYS A 778 -4.45 8.55 14.26
N ARG A 779 -4.77 8.40 15.54
CA ARG A 779 -5.81 9.18 16.23
C ARG A 779 -5.37 10.64 16.29
N ARG A 780 -6.32 11.57 16.22
CA ARG A 780 -6.07 12.99 16.50
C ARG A 780 -5.87 13.20 18.00
N GLU A 781 -4.86 14.00 18.35
CA GLU A 781 -4.62 14.42 19.73
C GLU A 781 -5.77 15.33 20.21
N PRO A 782 -6.31 15.16 21.43
CA PRO A 782 -7.35 16.04 21.97
C PRO A 782 -6.95 17.52 21.92
N GLY A 783 -7.86 18.38 21.45
CA GLY A 783 -7.61 19.82 21.27
C GLY A 783 -6.64 20.19 20.14
N SER A 784 -6.02 19.23 19.45
CA SER A 784 -5.04 19.51 18.41
C SER A 784 -5.71 19.79 17.06
N ALA A 785 -5.31 20.90 16.43
CA ALA A 785 -5.65 21.26 15.04
C ALA A 785 -4.87 20.45 13.99
N ARG A 786 -3.87 19.65 14.40
CA ARG A 786 -3.02 18.87 13.50
C ARG A 786 -3.72 17.61 12.99
N ILE A 787 -4.64 17.78 12.03
CA ILE A 787 -5.39 16.69 11.38
C ILE A 787 -4.55 15.83 10.41
N ALA A 788 -3.31 16.21 10.12
CA ALA A 788 -2.44 15.47 9.20
C ALA A 788 -2.21 14.02 9.65
N GLN A 789 -2.48 13.07 8.74
CA GLN A 789 -2.46 11.62 8.94
C GLN A 789 -3.54 11.04 9.88
N THR A 790 -4.60 11.80 10.21
CA THR A 790 -5.75 11.31 11.00
C THR A 790 -6.96 10.99 10.11
N PRO A 791 -7.95 10.20 10.57
CA PRO A 791 -9.22 10.05 9.86
C PRO A 791 -9.93 11.37 9.60
N ASP A 792 -9.87 12.32 10.55
CA ASP A 792 -10.44 13.67 10.39
C ASP A 792 -9.80 14.40 9.19
N GLY A 793 -8.46 14.33 9.06
CA GLY A 793 -7.72 14.99 7.98
C GLY A 793 -7.87 14.31 6.63
N SER A 794 -7.93 12.98 6.62
CA SER A 794 -8.27 12.20 5.43
C SER A 794 -9.66 12.61 4.92
N PHE A 795 -10.68 12.69 5.78
CA PHE A 795 -12.02 13.10 5.37
C PHE A 795 -12.12 14.59 4.97
N TYR A 796 -11.34 15.47 5.60
CA TYR A 796 -11.23 16.87 5.17
C TYR A 796 -10.60 17.00 3.77
N ASP A 797 -9.59 16.19 3.43
CA ASP A 797 -9.06 16.11 2.06
C ASP A 797 -10.06 15.49 1.07
N LEU A 798 -10.86 14.50 1.51
CA LEU A 798 -11.98 13.98 0.70
C LEU A 798 -12.97 15.10 0.37
N GLN A 799 -13.39 15.91 1.36
CA GLN A 799 -14.31 17.02 1.14
C GLN A 799 -13.69 18.16 0.30
N ARG A 800 -12.37 18.36 0.35
CA ARG A 800 -11.63 19.26 -0.57
C ARG A 800 -11.59 18.77 -2.01
N ASN A 801 -11.47 17.46 -2.21
CA ASN A 801 -11.57 16.83 -3.53
C ASN A 801 -13.02 16.89 -4.05
N ALA A 802 -14.00 16.58 -3.19
CA ALA A 802 -15.43 16.70 -3.44
C ALA A 802 -15.83 18.12 -3.86
N TRP A 803 -15.30 19.15 -3.19
CA TRP A 803 -15.55 20.54 -3.58
C TRP A 803 -15.01 20.84 -4.98
N GLN A 804 -13.77 20.44 -5.27
CA GLN A 804 -13.15 20.68 -6.58
C GLN A 804 -13.87 19.97 -7.73
N ILE A 805 -14.37 18.75 -7.52
CA ILE A 805 -15.13 18.03 -8.55
C ILE A 805 -16.54 18.60 -8.73
N LEU A 806 -17.24 19.00 -7.67
CA LEU A 806 -18.56 19.65 -7.79
C LEU A 806 -18.48 21.02 -8.46
N GLN A 807 -17.35 21.75 -8.31
CA GLN A 807 -17.08 22.94 -9.11
C GLN A 807 -16.87 22.61 -10.61
N ARG A 808 -16.21 21.49 -10.96
CA ARG A 808 -16.15 21.00 -12.36
C ARG A 808 -17.52 20.59 -12.92
N CYS A 809 -18.42 20.09 -12.07
CA CYS A 809 -19.81 19.81 -12.41
C CYS A 809 -20.67 21.09 -12.59
N GLY A 810 -20.13 22.28 -12.29
CA GLY A 810 -20.86 23.55 -12.40
C GLY A 810 -21.90 23.80 -11.29
N LEU A 811 -21.84 23.08 -10.16
CA LEU A 811 -22.74 23.34 -9.03
C LEU A 811 -22.45 24.72 -8.41
N LYS A 812 -23.52 25.49 -8.20
CA LYS A 812 -23.48 26.80 -7.54
C LYS A 812 -23.49 26.66 -6.02
N ASN A 813 -22.99 27.69 -5.34
CA ASN A 813 -23.05 27.87 -3.88
C ASN A 813 -22.35 26.79 -3.02
N VAL A 814 -21.65 25.81 -3.62
CA VAL A 814 -20.99 24.71 -2.89
C VAL A 814 -20.02 25.26 -1.83
N PRO A 815 -20.26 25.00 -0.53
CA PRO A 815 -19.49 25.63 0.54
C PRO A 815 -18.00 25.34 0.46
N GLU A 816 -17.16 26.37 0.59
CA GLU A 816 -15.72 26.18 0.69
C GLU A 816 -15.37 25.35 1.94
N PRO A 817 -14.43 24.37 1.86
CA PRO A 817 -14.07 23.53 3.00
C PRO A 817 -13.46 24.23 4.22
N GLY A 818 -13.13 25.53 4.11
CA GLY A 818 -12.49 26.31 5.18
C GLY A 818 -11.05 25.88 5.48
N SER A 819 -10.56 26.27 6.66
CA SER A 819 -9.30 25.78 7.24
C SER A 819 -9.49 24.52 8.10
N PRO A 820 -8.42 23.78 8.42
CA PRO A 820 -8.47 22.66 9.38
C PRO A 820 -9.14 23.01 10.71
N GLU A 821 -8.90 24.22 11.22
CA GLU A 821 -9.46 24.73 12.47
C GLU A 821 -10.97 24.97 12.33
N GLN A 822 -11.40 25.59 11.23
CA GLN A 822 -12.82 25.84 10.94
C GLN A 822 -13.60 24.54 10.74
N TYR A 823 -13.01 23.57 10.04
CA TYR A 823 -13.58 22.22 9.88
C TYR A 823 -13.71 21.48 11.22
N LEU A 824 -12.75 21.62 12.12
CA LEU A 824 -12.80 21.02 13.46
C LEU A 824 -13.78 21.74 14.41
N GLU A 825 -14.03 23.03 14.21
CA GLU A 825 -14.99 23.83 14.98
C GLU A 825 -16.44 23.59 14.51
N LYS A 826 -16.68 23.52 13.20
CA LYS A 826 -18.02 23.61 12.59
C LYS A 826 -18.47 22.36 11.84
N GLY A 827 -17.59 21.36 11.71
CA GLY A 827 -17.76 20.25 10.78
C GLY A 827 -17.50 20.65 9.31
N PRO A 828 -17.66 19.73 8.36
CA PRO A 828 -17.58 20.03 6.94
C PRO A 828 -18.78 20.88 6.49
N GLY A 829 -18.56 21.87 5.61
CA GLY A 829 -19.64 22.73 5.12
C GLY A 829 -20.72 22.00 4.30
N PHE A 830 -20.39 20.82 3.77
CA PHE A 830 -21.30 19.89 3.10
C PHE A 830 -20.69 18.47 3.13
N ILE A 831 -21.51 17.44 2.93
CA ILE A 831 -21.08 16.06 2.68
C ILE A 831 -21.41 15.67 1.24
N PHE A 832 -20.43 15.10 0.51
CA PHE A 832 -20.65 14.49 -0.79
C PHE A 832 -19.89 13.17 -0.86
N LEU A 833 -20.63 12.07 -0.93
CA LEU A 833 -20.09 10.71 -1.01
C LEU A 833 -20.69 10.00 -2.23
N PHE A 834 -19.90 9.19 -2.91
CA PHE A 834 -20.36 8.46 -4.09
C PHE A 834 -19.68 7.10 -4.20
N HIS A 835 -20.37 6.14 -4.81
CA HIS A 835 -19.77 4.88 -5.21
C HIS A 835 -18.72 5.17 -6.30
N PRO A 836 -17.45 4.70 -6.19
CA PRO A 836 -16.40 5.09 -7.15
C PRO A 836 -16.74 4.85 -8.63
N ALA A 837 -17.56 3.83 -8.93
CA ALA A 837 -18.07 3.55 -10.27
C ALA A 837 -19.04 4.60 -10.87
N LEU A 838 -19.47 5.62 -10.11
CA LEU A 838 -20.03 6.85 -10.68
C LEU A 838 -19.06 7.44 -11.71
N GLY A 839 -17.76 7.40 -11.41
CA GLY A 839 -16.67 7.58 -12.36
C GLY A 839 -15.31 7.58 -11.64
N PRO A 840 -14.40 6.62 -11.89
CA PRO A 840 -13.03 6.68 -11.36
C PRO A 840 -12.20 7.82 -11.98
N LEU A 841 -12.73 8.47 -13.02
CA LEU A 841 -12.20 9.69 -13.62
C LEU A 841 -13.15 10.85 -13.30
N TRP A 842 -12.63 11.98 -12.81
CA TRP A 842 -13.46 13.13 -12.45
C TRP A 842 -14.26 13.68 -13.64
N ASP A 843 -13.67 13.61 -14.83
CA ASP A 843 -14.27 14.13 -16.05
C ASP A 843 -15.49 13.32 -16.50
N VAL A 844 -15.63 12.07 -16.04
CA VAL A 844 -16.84 11.24 -16.20
C VAL A 844 -17.94 11.70 -15.24
N ILE A 845 -17.60 12.03 -13.99
CA ILE A 845 -18.57 12.50 -12.99
C ILE A 845 -19.14 13.86 -13.41
N SER A 846 -18.32 14.79 -13.93
CA SER A 846 -18.78 16.09 -14.43
C SER A 846 -19.59 16.04 -15.73
N GLN A 847 -19.79 14.85 -16.31
CA GLN A 847 -20.77 14.62 -17.39
C GLN A 847 -22.08 14.00 -16.86
N LYS A 848 -22.06 13.43 -15.65
CA LYS A 848 -23.24 12.83 -14.97
C LYS A 848 -23.93 13.80 -14.02
N LEU A 849 -23.18 14.70 -13.40
CA LEU A 849 -23.65 15.77 -12.52
C LEU A 849 -23.38 17.09 -13.24
N VAL A 850 -24.42 17.88 -13.54
CA VAL A 850 -24.32 19.12 -14.30
C VAL A 850 -25.22 20.20 -13.70
N GLY A 851 -24.68 21.38 -13.40
CA GLY A 851 -25.44 22.53 -12.93
C GLY A 851 -25.98 22.38 -11.51
N GLY A 852 -27.09 23.07 -11.20
CA GLY A 852 -27.73 23.02 -9.88
C GLY A 852 -26.97 23.75 -8.77
N ALA A 853 -27.24 23.41 -7.52
CA ALA A 853 -26.63 24.04 -6.36
C ALA A 853 -26.56 23.13 -5.12
N LEU A 854 -25.54 23.34 -4.27
CA LEU A 854 -25.41 22.69 -2.97
C LEU A 854 -25.37 23.76 -1.87
N ALA A 855 -26.26 23.70 -0.88
CA ALA A 855 -26.34 24.69 0.18
C ALA A 855 -25.35 24.43 1.33
N GLN A 856 -25.18 25.40 2.24
CA GLN A 856 -24.52 25.18 3.53
C GLN A 856 -25.25 24.09 4.33
N GLY A 857 -24.49 23.14 4.91
CA GLY A 857 -25.05 22.06 5.72
C GLY A 857 -25.80 20.99 4.91
N SER A 858 -25.52 20.89 3.61
CA SER A 858 -26.13 19.90 2.72
C SER A 858 -25.44 18.54 2.75
N GLU A 859 -26.17 17.51 2.33
CA GLU A 859 -25.64 16.16 2.08
C GLU A 859 -26.13 15.64 0.73
N LEU A 860 -25.20 15.10 -0.07
CA LEU A 860 -25.47 14.31 -1.26
C LEU A 860 -24.75 12.97 -1.18
N VAL A 861 -25.48 11.86 -1.20
CA VAL A 861 -24.94 10.49 -1.27
C VAL A 861 -25.40 9.83 -2.56
N LEU A 862 -24.47 9.37 -3.40
CA LEU A 862 -24.73 8.70 -4.68
C LEU A 862 -24.09 7.32 -4.73
N GLU A 863 -24.71 6.33 -4.10
CA GLU A 863 -24.33 4.92 -4.17
C GLU A 863 -24.92 4.26 -5.43
N ALA A 864 -24.61 4.82 -6.61
CA ALA A 864 -25.03 4.36 -7.93
C ALA A 864 -23.95 4.68 -8.99
N ALA A 865 -23.82 3.85 -10.04
CA ALA A 865 -22.92 4.14 -11.17
C ALA A 865 -23.64 4.91 -12.28
N GLU A 866 -24.86 4.50 -12.62
CA GLU A 866 -25.68 5.06 -13.69
C GLU A 866 -26.61 6.16 -13.13
N ALA A 867 -26.03 7.33 -12.89
CA ALA A 867 -26.73 8.53 -12.44
C ALA A 867 -26.71 9.63 -13.51
N ARG A 868 -27.77 10.45 -13.55
CA ARG A 868 -27.87 11.69 -14.35
C ARG A 868 -28.60 12.76 -13.52
N LEU A 869 -27.84 13.67 -12.92
CA LEU A 869 -28.35 14.80 -12.14
C LEU A 869 -28.08 16.09 -12.93
N VAL A 870 -29.14 16.75 -13.40
CA VAL A 870 -29.06 18.01 -14.15
C VAL A 870 -29.90 19.08 -13.43
N ASP A 871 -29.26 20.18 -13.07
CA ASP A 871 -29.87 21.28 -12.30
C ASP A 871 -30.64 20.79 -11.06
N VAL A 872 -29.91 20.09 -10.19
CA VAL A 872 -30.42 19.64 -8.88
C VAL A 872 -29.96 20.59 -7.77
N ASP A 873 -30.90 21.25 -7.10
CA ASP A 873 -30.65 22.08 -5.92
C ASP A 873 -30.84 21.25 -4.64
N ILE A 874 -29.86 21.25 -3.74
CA ILE A 874 -29.93 20.51 -2.47
C ILE A 874 -29.74 21.47 -1.30
N ALA A 875 -30.81 21.67 -0.52
CA ALA A 875 -30.76 22.25 0.82
C ALA A 875 -31.41 21.26 1.80
N GLY A 876 -30.55 20.55 2.54
CA GLY A 876 -30.92 19.35 3.30
C GLY A 876 -30.10 18.14 2.86
N SER A 877 -30.65 16.94 3.06
CA SER A 877 -30.04 15.65 2.71
C SER A 877 -30.75 14.99 1.53
N LEU A 878 -29.98 14.58 0.52
CA LEU A 878 -30.39 13.65 -0.55
C LEU A 878 -29.46 12.42 -0.55
N GLN A 879 -30.04 11.24 -0.52
CA GLN A 879 -29.30 9.97 -0.53
C GLN A 879 -29.90 8.99 -1.55
N VAL A 880 -29.10 8.49 -2.48
CA VAL A 880 -29.49 7.49 -3.47
C VAL A 880 -28.65 6.23 -3.27
N TYR A 881 -29.31 5.08 -3.17
CA TYR A 881 -28.68 3.76 -3.02
C TYR A 881 -29.21 2.79 -4.07
N ALA A 882 -28.33 2.25 -4.91
CA ALA A 882 -28.61 1.10 -5.74
C ALA A 882 -28.08 -0.19 -5.08
N GLU A 883 -28.89 -1.25 -5.12
CA GLU A 883 -28.47 -2.60 -4.72
C GLU A 883 -27.45 -3.15 -5.73
N ASN A 884 -27.87 -3.25 -7.00
CA ASN A 884 -26.98 -3.59 -8.11
C ASN A 884 -26.37 -2.30 -8.69
N VAL A 885 -25.15 -1.96 -8.26
CA VAL A 885 -24.51 -0.68 -8.66
C VAL A 885 -23.88 -0.72 -10.06
N MET A 886 -23.20 -1.82 -10.40
CA MET A 886 -22.39 -1.98 -11.63
C MET A 886 -22.88 -3.12 -12.54
N GLY A 887 -24.00 -3.74 -12.18
CA GLY A 887 -24.38 -5.08 -12.61
C GLY A 887 -24.78 -5.94 -11.41
N HIS A 888 -24.84 -7.25 -11.58
CA HIS A 888 -25.52 -8.17 -10.66
C HIS A 888 -24.62 -9.30 -10.16
N LEU A 889 -24.95 -9.90 -9.02
CA LEU A 889 -24.37 -11.18 -8.60
C LEU A 889 -25.09 -12.33 -9.33
N GLU A 890 -24.35 -13.22 -9.99
CA GLU A 890 -24.84 -14.53 -10.43
C GLU A 890 -25.07 -15.44 -9.22
N SER A 891 -26.17 -16.20 -9.22
CA SER A 891 -26.34 -17.34 -8.31
C SER A 891 -25.59 -18.57 -8.83
N PRO A 892 -25.26 -19.56 -7.98
CA PRO A 892 -24.67 -20.82 -8.42
C PRO A 892 -25.51 -21.59 -9.46
N ALA A 893 -26.83 -21.36 -9.48
CA ALA A 893 -27.73 -21.94 -10.48
C ALA A 893 -27.56 -21.30 -11.86
N ASP A 894 -27.37 -19.97 -11.90
CA ASP A 894 -27.08 -19.24 -13.15
C ASP A 894 -25.73 -19.69 -13.72
N THR A 895 -24.71 -19.87 -12.87
CA THR A 895 -23.39 -20.37 -13.29
C THR A 895 -23.45 -21.78 -13.88
N ALA A 896 -24.32 -22.65 -13.35
CA ALA A 896 -24.55 -24.00 -13.89
C ALA A 896 -25.26 -23.95 -15.26
N ALA A 897 -26.27 -23.08 -15.43
CA ALA A 897 -26.93 -22.87 -16.72
C ALA A 897 -26.00 -22.26 -17.77
N ALA A 898 -25.17 -21.29 -17.37
CA ALA A 898 -24.18 -20.65 -18.22
C ALA A 898 -23.07 -21.62 -18.67
N THR A 899 -22.55 -22.47 -17.78
CA THR A 899 -21.56 -23.48 -18.16
C THR A 899 -22.15 -24.59 -19.03
N ALA A 900 -23.39 -25.02 -18.77
CA ALA A 900 -24.09 -25.94 -19.67
C ALA A 900 -24.28 -25.34 -21.08
N SER A 901 -24.69 -24.07 -21.17
CA SER A 901 -24.85 -23.35 -22.43
C SER A 901 -23.52 -23.19 -23.18
N ALA A 902 -22.45 -22.77 -22.50
CA ALA A 902 -21.12 -22.63 -23.09
C ALA A 902 -20.53 -23.98 -23.57
N LEU A 903 -20.76 -25.07 -22.81
CA LEU A 903 -20.37 -26.42 -23.22
C LEU A 903 -21.16 -26.86 -24.46
N HIS A 904 -22.45 -26.53 -24.54
CA HIS A 904 -23.29 -26.85 -25.69
C HIS A 904 -22.91 -26.03 -26.94
N ALA A 905 -22.50 -24.76 -26.76
CA ALA A 905 -21.95 -23.94 -27.83
C ALA A 905 -20.60 -24.48 -28.34
N ALA A 906 -19.68 -24.87 -27.45
CA ALA A 906 -18.41 -25.49 -27.84
C ALA A 906 -18.61 -26.82 -28.56
N LEU A 907 -19.57 -27.65 -28.13
CA LEU A 907 -19.99 -28.86 -28.85
C LEU A 907 -20.60 -28.54 -30.22
N ALA A 908 -21.38 -27.46 -30.35
CA ALA A 908 -21.93 -27.02 -31.63
C ALA A 908 -20.84 -26.51 -32.58
N GLU A 909 -19.81 -25.81 -32.10
CA GLU A 909 -18.64 -25.40 -32.89
C GLU A 909 -17.80 -26.61 -33.34
N ASP A 910 -17.56 -27.59 -32.47
CA ASP A 910 -16.85 -28.83 -32.84
C ASP A 910 -17.66 -29.65 -33.87
N MET A 911 -18.98 -29.78 -33.67
CA MET A 911 -19.87 -30.40 -34.67
C MET A 911 -19.89 -29.64 -36.01
N ALA A 912 -19.85 -28.30 -35.99
CA ALA A 912 -19.77 -27.49 -37.21
C ALA A 912 -18.40 -27.64 -37.92
N GLN A 913 -17.30 -27.71 -37.17
CA GLN A 913 -15.97 -27.98 -37.71
C GLN A 913 -15.87 -29.40 -38.30
N GLN A 914 -16.47 -30.40 -37.65
CA GLN A 914 -16.59 -31.76 -38.20
C GLN A 914 -17.46 -31.79 -39.47
N GLN A 915 -18.55 -31.01 -39.55
CA GLN A 915 -19.34 -30.86 -40.78
C GLN A 915 -18.59 -30.11 -41.89
N GLN A 916 -17.70 -29.16 -41.56
CA GLN A 916 -16.79 -28.53 -42.53
C GLN A 916 -15.72 -29.52 -43.04
N GLN A 917 -15.23 -30.43 -42.19
CA GLN A 917 -14.33 -31.52 -42.61
C GLN A 917 -15.06 -32.59 -43.45
N GLN A 918 -16.35 -32.83 -43.20
CA GLN A 918 -17.19 -33.72 -44.04
C GLN A 918 -17.59 -33.09 -45.38
N THR A 919 -17.83 -31.76 -45.45
CA THR A 919 -18.11 -31.08 -46.73
C THR A 919 -16.85 -30.91 -47.60
N THR A 920 -15.67 -30.75 -47.00
CA THR A 920 -14.39 -30.73 -47.74
C THR A 920 -13.92 -32.11 -48.19
N THR A 921 -14.42 -33.21 -47.61
CA THR A 921 -14.15 -34.58 -48.08
C THR A 921 -15.22 -35.09 -49.06
N THR A 922 -16.46 -34.63 -48.99
CA THR A 922 -17.52 -35.01 -49.96
C THR A 922 -17.45 -34.25 -51.28
N SER A 923 -16.82 -33.07 -51.35
CA SER A 923 -16.55 -32.37 -52.62
C SER A 923 -15.61 -33.15 -53.57
N LEU A 924 -14.84 -34.12 -53.05
CA LEU A 924 -14.02 -35.06 -53.82
C LEU A 924 -14.73 -36.39 -54.16
N ALA A 925 -15.95 -36.61 -53.65
CA ALA A 925 -16.76 -37.80 -53.92
C ALA A 925 -17.93 -37.53 -54.90
N ALA A 926 -18.27 -36.26 -55.16
CA ALA A 926 -19.37 -35.84 -56.04
C ALA A 926 -19.06 -35.97 -57.55
N ALA A 927 -18.23 -36.95 -57.94
CA ALA A 927 -17.85 -37.28 -59.32
C ALA A 927 -18.30 -38.69 -59.74
N ALA A 928 -19.26 -39.29 -59.03
CA ALA A 928 -19.89 -40.55 -59.37
C ALA A 928 -21.38 -40.57 -58.97
N LEU A 929 -22.20 -41.28 -59.75
CA LEU A 929 -23.64 -41.51 -59.57
C LEU A 929 -24.53 -40.26 -59.39
N ALA A 930 -25.00 -39.73 -60.53
CA ALA A 930 -26.38 -39.25 -60.61
C ALA A 930 -27.29 -40.40 -61.06
N ALA A 931 -28.30 -40.79 -60.26
CA ALA A 931 -29.55 -41.45 -60.69
C ALA A 931 -30.46 -41.78 -59.50
N ALA A 932 -31.78 -41.58 -59.67
CA ALA A 932 -32.88 -42.08 -58.82
C ALA A 932 -32.93 -41.62 -57.33
N ALA A 933 -34.10 -41.51 -56.68
CA ALA A 933 -35.48 -41.39 -57.17
C ALA A 933 -36.37 -40.65 -56.15
N ALA A 934 -37.56 -40.25 -56.61
CA ALA A 934 -38.51 -39.36 -55.93
C ALA A 934 -39.30 -39.98 -54.74
N SER A 935 -40.01 -39.08 -54.05
CA SER A 935 -41.39 -39.21 -53.51
C SER A 935 -41.62 -39.48 -52.00
N THR A 936 -42.57 -38.69 -51.44
CA THR A 936 -43.34 -38.88 -50.18
C THR A 936 -42.59 -38.92 -48.82
N GLY A 937 -43.17 -38.48 -47.69
CA GLY A 937 -44.40 -37.68 -47.50
C GLY A 937 -44.95 -37.64 -46.05
N ALA A 938 -45.58 -36.51 -45.68
CA ALA A 938 -46.68 -36.29 -44.70
C ALA A 938 -46.57 -36.68 -43.19
N GLY A 939 -47.32 -35.95 -42.34
CA GLY A 939 -47.47 -36.14 -40.88
C GLY A 939 -46.72 -35.09 -40.04
N ALA A 940 -47.29 -34.18 -39.22
CA ALA A 940 -48.59 -34.03 -38.52
C ALA A 940 -48.78 -34.99 -37.30
N ALA A 941 -49.28 -34.55 -36.12
CA ALA A 941 -49.64 -33.21 -35.63
C ALA A 941 -49.90 -33.15 -34.09
N VAL A 942 -49.85 -31.93 -33.52
CA VAL A 942 -50.67 -31.36 -32.41
C VAL A 942 -50.69 -32.00 -31.00
N GLY A 943 -50.59 -31.15 -29.96
CA GLY A 943 -51.14 -31.41 -28.62
C GLY A 943 -50.37 -30.78 -27.44
N ALA A 944 -51.01 -30.16 -26.43
CA ALA A 944 -51.70 -28.85 -26.43
C ALA A 944 -52.21 -28.53 -24.99
N ALA A 945 -52.06 -27.29 -24.52
CA ALA A 945 -52.57 -26.74 -23.24
C ALA A 945 -52.01 -27.42 -21.95
N SER A 946 -52.21 -26.92 -20.72
CA SER A 946 -53.03 -25.80 -20.21
C SER A 946 -52.40 -25.14 -18.96
N ALA A 947 -52.76 -23.89 -18.66
CA ALA A 947 -52.45 -23.21 -17.40
C ALA A 947 -53.70 -23.10 -16.49
N PRO A 948 -53.52 -22.77 -15.19
CA PRO A 948 -54.48 -21.94 -14.45
C PRO A 948 -53.82 -20.68 -13.84
N ALA A 949 -54.62 -19.80 -13.24
CA ALA A 949 -54.19 -18.48 -12.74
C ALA A 949 -54.93 -18.08 -11.43
N LEU A 950 -54.58 -16.90 -10.89
CA LEU A 950 -55.16 -16.22 -9.70
C LEU A 950 -54.76 -16.87 -8.34
N THR A 951 -54.74 -16.17 -7.20
CA THR A 951 -55.28 -14.84 -6.83
C THR A 951 -54.41 -14.14 -5.76
N MET A 952 -54.51 -12.80 -5.63
CA MET A 952 -53.94 -12.00 -4.51
C MET A 952 -54.95 -11.85 -3.34
N PRO A 953 -54.49 -11.50 -2.13
CA PRO A 953 -54.98 -10.25 -1.51
C PRO A 953 -53.92 -9.43 -0.73
N PHE A 954 -54.27 -8.18 -0.40
CA PHE A 954 -53.45 -7.23 0.36
C PHE A 954 -53.59 -7.35 1.88
N GLY A 955 -52.62 -6.81 2.63
CA GLY A 955 -52.76 -6.47 4.06
C GLY A 955 -51.76 -5.37 4.48
N PHE A 956 -52.24 -4.31 5.13
CA PHE A 956 -51.41 -3.24 5.72
C PHE A 956 -51.14 -3.52 7.20
N GLY A 957 -49.96 -3.11 7.69
CA GLY A 957 -49.58 -3.13 9.11
C GLY A 957 -48.53 -2.06 9.40
N THR A 958 -48.51 -1.50 10.61
CA THR A 958 -47.74 -0.29 10.97
C THR A 958 -46.76 -0.50 12.12
N ASN A 959 -45.82 0.45 12.24
CA ASN A 959 -44.97 0.75 13.40
C ASN A 959 -43.91 -0.28 13.86
N ALA A 960 -42.64 0.03 13.55
CA ALA A 960 -41.55 0.02 14.53
C ALA A 960 -40.43 0.98 14.07
N SER A 961 -39.79 1.69 15.00
CA SER A 961 -38.68 2.62 14.71
C SER A 961 -37.43 2.21 15.47
N ALA A 962 -36.34 1.93 14.76
CA ALA A 962 -34.99 1.78 15.30
C ALA A 962 -33.92 1.90 14.21
N ALA A 963 -32.76 2.47 14.56
CA ALA A 963 -31.45 2.34 13.90
C ALA A 963 -31.42 2.21 12.36
N ALA A 964 -31.42 3.34 11.64
CA ALA A 964 -31.17 3.38 10.21
C ALA A 964 -29.68 3.13 9.86
N GLY A 965 -29.26 1.86 9.89
CA GLY A 965 -28.06 1.43 9.18
C GLY A 965 -28.21 1.57 7.66
N SER A 966 -27.09 1.56 6.94
CA SER A 966 -27.10 1.19 5.52
C SER A 966 -27.74 -0.19 5.38
N PRO A 967 -28.50 -0.48 4.30
CA PRO A 967 -28.96 -1.84 4.06
C PRO A 967 -27.74 -2.74 3.96
N SER A 968 -27.58 -3.66 4.90
CA SER A 968 -26.54 -4.67 4.83
C SER A 968 -26.84 -5.55 3.62
N VAL A 969 -25.89 -5.61 2.68
CA VAL A 969 -25.87 -6.65 1.65
C VAL A 969 -26.01 -7.98 2.38
N SER A 970 -26.99 -8.79 1.98
CA SER A 970 -27.31 -10.02 2.70
C SER A 970 -26.09 -10.95 2.68
N ALA A 971 -25.56 -11.27 3.86
CA ALA A 971 -24.34 -12.07 4.04
C ALA A 971 -24.57 -13.58 3.77
N ALA A 972 -25.37 -13.90 2.74
CA ALA A 972 -25.95 -15.20 2.47
C ALA A 972 -26.03 -15.46 0.94
N GLY A 973 -24.91 -15.29 0.23
CA GLY A 973 -24.82 -15.60 -1.20
C GLY A 973 -23.43 -15.38 -1.77
N GLY A 974 -22.65 -16.45 -1.95
CA GLY A 974 -21.30 -16.41 -2.54
C GLY A 974 -21.31 -16.27 -4.07
N GLY A 975 -22.06 -15.31 -4.61
CA GLY A 975 -22.20 -15.08 -6.05
C GLY A 975 -21.01 -14.37 -6.70
N ILE A 976 -20.92 -14.44 -8.02
CA ILE A 976 -19.92 -13.72 -8.81
C ILE A 976 -20.55 -12.48 -9.45
N LEU A 977 -19.94 -11.32 -9.26
CA LEU A 977 -20.38 -10.05 -9.85
C LEU A 977 -20.11 -10.05 -11.36
N ARG A 978 -21.19 -9.93 -12.14
CA ARG A 978 -21.15 -9.63 -13.57
C ARG A 978 -21.44 -8.16 -13.80
N TYR A 979 -20.52 -7.48 -14.48
CA TYR A 979 -20.77 -6.11 -14.93
C TYR A 979 -21.82 -6.11 -16.05
N GLY A 980 -22.70 -5.12 -16.06
CA GLY A 980 -23.73 -5.02 -17.09
C GLY A 980 -24.86 -4.05 -16.77
N ARG A 981 -25.89 -4.11 -17.62
CA ARG A 981 -27.04 -3.17 -17.62
C ARG A 981 -28.08 -3.46 -16.52
N ARG A 982 -28.00 -4.63 -15.87
CA ARG A 982 -28.80 -5.04 -14.70
C ARG A 982 -28.34 -4.29 -13.44
N CYS A 983 -28.64 -2.99 -13.39
CA CYS A 983 -28.23 -2.08 -12.32
C CYS A 983 -29.32 -1.04 -12.01
N GLY A 984 -29.30 -0.48 -10.80
CA GLY A 984 -30.15 0.64 -10.42
C GLY A 984 -29.72 1.95 -11.10
N ARG A 985 -30.68 2.70 -11.65
CA ARG A 985 -30.45 3.97 -12.36
C ARG A 985 -31.19 5.13 -11.71
N VAL A 986 -30.58 6.32 -11.68
CA VAL A 986 -31.23 7.54 -11.16
C VAL A 986 -31.10 8.71 -12.14
N GLN A 987 -32.23 9.32 -12.48
CA GLN A 987 -32.31 10.58 -13.22
C GLN A 987 -33.03 11.64 -12.39
N MET A 988 -32.45 12.83 -12.31
CA MET A 988 -33.07 14.02 -11.74
C MET A 988 -32.80 15.20 -12.67
N VAL A 989 -33.85 15.91 -13.08
CA VAL A 989 -33.75 17.10 -13.95
C VAL A 989 -34.59 18.23 -13.36
N ASN A 990 -33.98 19.39 -13.09
CA ASN A 990 -34.63 20.55 -12.47
C ASN A 990 -35.35 20.17 -11.14
N VAL A 991 -34.62 19.49 -10.25
CA VAL A 991 -35.16 18.95 -8.99
C VAL A 991 -34.64 19.75 -7.80
N ARG A 992 -35.53 20.10 -6.87
CA ARG A 992 -35.16 20.88 -5.66
C ARG A 992 -35.45 20.09 -4.40
N VAL A 993 -34.41 19.62 -3.70
CA VAL A 993 -34.55 18.94 -2.40
C VAL A 993 -34.48 19.98 -1.28
N ARG A 994 -35.53 20.03 -0.45
CA ARG A 994 -35.71 21.05 0.61
C ARG A 994 -36.16 20.37 1.91
N ASN A 995 -35.21 20.00 2.77
CA ASN A 995 -35.48 19.35 4.06
C ASN A 995 -34.47 19.74 5.15
N ALA A 996 -34.77 19.43 6.41
CA ALA A 996 -33.95 19.82 7.57
C ALA A 996 -32.58 19.10 7.65
N GLY A 997 -32.34 18.06 6.85
CA GLY A 997 -31.00 17.47 6.65
C GLY A 997 -30.34 16.90 7.90
N ILE A 998 -29.01 17.09 7.99
CA ILE A 998 -28.17 16.64 9.10
C ILE A 998 -28.36 17.55 10.32
N ASP A 999 -28.42 16.93 11.51
CA ASP A 999 -28.32 17.62 12.80
C ASP A 999 -26.85 17.97 13.05
N TRP A 1000 -26.38 19.07 12.49
CA TRP A 1000 -24.97 19.51 12.57
C TRP A 1000 -24.52 19.88 13.99
N ALA A 1001 -25.47 20.11 14.90
CA ALA A 1001 -25.18 20.41 16.31
C ALA A 1001 -25.04 19.15 17.18
N SER A 1002 -25.42 17.96 16.68
CA SER A 1002 -25.29 16.71 17.42
C SER A 1002 -23.82 16.38 17.73
N PRO A 1003 -23.45 16.19 19.01
CA PRO A 1003 -22.09 15.81 19.41
C PRO A 1003 -21.75 14.36 19.05
N ASP A 1004 -22.76 13.57 18.65
CA ASP A 1004 -22.62 12.16 18.26
C ASP A 1004 -22.10 12.00 16.81
N ASN A 1005 -22.03 13.09 16.03
CA ASN A 1005 -21.59 13.09 14.64
C ASN A 1005 -20.11 12.73 14.49
N VAL A 1006 -19.81 11.65 13.78
CA VAL A 1006 -18.45 11.26 13.35
C VAL A 1006 -18.39 11.26 11.83
N TYR A 1007 -18.19 12.46 11.26
CA TYR A 1007 -18.24 12.73 9.81
C TYR A 1007 -17.38 11.77 8.98
N TRP A 1008 -16.15 11.47 9.42
CA TRP A 1008 -15.24 10.56 8.71
C TRP A 1008 -15.67 9.09 8.70
N LYS A 1009 -16.57 8.68 9.59
CA LYS A 1009 -17.25 7.37 9.53
C LYS A 1009 -18.55 7.41 8.73
N HIS A 1010 -19.02 8.59 8.31
CA HIS A 1010 -20.40 8.88 7.86
C HIS A 1010 -21.48 8.55 8.91
N GLN A 1011 -21.10 8.43 10.19
CA GLN A 1011 -22.03 8.28 11.30
C GLN A 1011 -22.56 9.66 11.69
N VAL A 1012 -23.70 10.06 11.11
CA VAL A 1012 -24.30 11.39 11.32
C VAL A 1012 -25.80 11.30 11.63
N ARG A 1013 -26.25 12.12 12.57
CA ARG A 1013 -27.67 12.29 12.92
C ARG A 1013 -28.36 13.18 11.90
N ARG A 1014 -29.64 12.91 11.61
CA ARG A 1014 -30.46 13.66 10.65
C ARG A 1014 -31.80 14.02 11.29
N HIS A 1015 -32.30 15.21 10.99
CA HIS A 1015 -33.69 15.61 11.26
C HIS A 1015 -34.61 15.08 10.14
N GLU A 1016 -34.19 15.24 8.89
CA GLU A 1016 -34.91 14.78 7.70
C GLU A 1016 -33.93 14.35 6.60
N SER A 1017 -34.44 13.62 5.61
CA SER A 1017 -33.69 13.27 4.40
C SER A 1017 -34.65 12.89 3.27
N CYS A 1018 -34.24 13.12 2.02
CA CYS A 1018 -34.83 12.50 0.86
C CYS A 1018 -33.98 11.28 0.49
N LYS A 1019 -34.54 10.08 0.65
CA LYS A 1019 -33.85 8.81 0.35
C LYS A 1019 -34.49 8.12 -0.87
N VAL A 1020 -33.66 7.64 -1.79
CA VAL A 1020 -34.04 6.78 -2.91
C VAL A 1020 -33.32 5.45 -2.75
N VAL A 1021 -34.06 4.35 -2.85
CA VAL A 1021 -33.54 2.97 -2.82
C VAL A 1021 -33.99 2.26 -4.10
N LEU A 1022 -33.02 1.79 -4.88
CA LEU A 1022 -33.21 1.11 -6.15
C LEU A 1022 -32.87 -0.37 -5.95
N LEU A 1023 -33.89 -1.22 -5.90
CA LEU A 1023 -33.75 -2.67 -5.78
C LEU A 1023 -33.49 -3.28 -7.17
N GLY A 1024 -32.65 -4.31 -7.26
CA GLY A 1024 -32.35 -5.00 -8.50
C GLY A 1024 -31.94 -4.08 -9.67
N GLN A 1025 -32.56 -4.29 -10.83
CA GLN A 1025 -32.54 -3.38 -11.98
C GLN A 1025 -33.82 -2.53 -11.95
N SER A 1026 -33.74 -1.37 -11.31
CA SER A 1026 -34.84 -0.40 -11.19
C SER A 1026 -34.39 1.03 -11.49
N GLU A 1027 -35.36 1.90 -11.78
CA GLU A 1027 -35.08 3.27 -12.23
C GLU A 1027 -35.88 4.30 -11.42
N PHE A 1028 -35.24 5.36 -10.96
CA PHE A 1028 -35.92 6.53 -10.39
C PHE A 1028 -35.73 7.74 -11.31
N GLU A 1029 -36.83 8.38 -11.71
CA GLU A 1029 -36.84 9.62 -12.47
C GLU A 1029 -37.54 10.70 -11.64
N ALA A 1030 -36.94 11.88 -11.49
CA ALA A 1030 -37.65 13.06 -10.99
C ALA A 1030 -37.43 14.27 -11.92
N HIS A 1031 -38.53 14.96 -12.23
CA HIS A 1031 -38.55 16.05 -13.20
C HIS A 1031 -39.35 17.25 -12.67
N ASP A 1032 -38.74 18.44 -12.75
CA ASP A 1032 -39.40 19.74 -12.53
C ASP A 1032 -40.15 19.85 -11.18
N VAL A 1033 -39.60 19.23 -10.13
CA VAL A 1033 -40.28 18.97 -8.85
C VAL A 1033 -39.48 19.44 -7.65
N THR A 1034 -40.18 19.98 -6.64
CA THR A 1034 -39.60 20.25 -5.32
C THR A 1034 -39.96 19.10 -4.36
N LEU A 1035 -38.95 18.41 -3.82
CA LEU A 1035 -39.11 17.35 -2.82
C LEU A 1035 -38.90 17.97 -1.43
N SER A 1036 -40.00 18.13 -0.68
CA SER A 1036 -40.06 18.93 0.55
C SER A 1036 -40.24 18.05 1.79
N GLY A 1037 -39.34 18.20 2.77
CA GLY A 1037 -39.32 17.41 3.99
C GLY A 1037 -38.75 16.00 3.82
N ALA A 1038 -39.04 15.12 4.78
CA ALA A 1038 -38.59 13.73 4.76
C ALA A 1038 -39.35 12.87 3.72
N HIS A 1039 -38.61 12.22 2.82
CA HIS A 1039 -39.13 11.27 1.84
C HIS A 1039 -38.29 9.99 1.82
N THR A 1040 -38.93 8.83 1.57
CA THR A 1040 -38.21 7.60 1.22
C THR A 1040 -38.94 6.90 0.07
N PHE A 1041 -38.30 6.88 -1.09
CA PHE A 1041 -38.74 6.18 -2.29
C PHE A 1041 -38.02 4.83 -2.35
N VAL A 1042 -38.77 3.74 -2.46
CA VAL A 1042 -38.23 2.41 -2.74
C VAL A 1042 -38.79 1.95 -4.07
N VAL A 1043 -37.92 1.72 -5.05
CA VAL A 1043 -38.30 1.24 -6.38
C VAL A 1043 -38.03 -0.26 -6.46
N PRO A 1044 -39.06 -1.11 -6.68
CA PRO A 1044 -38.87 -2.55 -6.86
C PRO A 1044 -38.06 -2.89 -8.12
N ASP A 1045 -37.41 -4.06 -8.12
CA ASP A 1045 -36.75 -4.62 -9.30
C ASP A 1045 -37.72 -4.67 -10.51
N GLY A 1046 -37.19 -4.41 -11.70
CA GLY A 1046 -37.97 -4.37 -12.94
C GLY A 1046 -38.96 -3.21 -13.06
N HIS A 1047 -38.89 -2.19 -12.18
CA HIS A 1047 -39.80 -1.05 -12.22
C HIS A 1047 -39.06 0.29 -12.32
N ARG A 1048 -39.77 1.27 -12.87
CA ARG A 1048 -39.41 2.68 -12.90
C ARG A 1048 -40.41 3.50 -12.10
N LEU A 1049 -39.92 4.33 -11.19
CA LEU A 1049 -40.73 5.32 -10.48
C LEU A 1049 -40.43 6.70 -11.04
N SER A 1050 -41.40 7.28 -11.76
CA SER A 1050 -41.31 8.67 -12.27
C SER A 1050 -42.06 9.61 -11.32
N VAL A 1051 -41.41 10.70 -10.89
CA VAL A 1051 -41.93 11.68 -9.92
C VAL A 1051 -41.93 13.08 -10.51
N THR A 1052 -43.07 13.77 -10.42
CA THR A 1052 -43.27 15.13 -10.95
C THR A 1052 -44.00 16.00 -9.92
N ALA A 1053 -44.02 17.32 -10.14
CA ALA A 1053 -44.92 18.21 -9.41
C ALA A 1053 -46.38 17.83 -9.69
N SER A 1054 -47.24 17.91 -8.68
CA SER A 1054 -48.68 17.66 -8.81
C SER A 1054 -49.37 18.73 -9.68
N ALA A 1055 -50.25 18.29 -10.59
CA ALA A 1055 -50.98 19.16 -11.50
C ALA A 1055 -52.05 20.04 -10.83
N ASP A 1056 -52.40 19.77 -9.56
CA ASP A 1056 -53.34 20.57 -8.77
C ASP A 1056 -52.75 21.89 -8.23
N GLY A 1057 -51.45 22.09 -8.36
CA GLY A 1057 -50.75 23.28 -7.87
C GLY A 1057 -50.62 23.36 -6.34
N ALA A 1058 -51.04 22.34 -5.59
CA ALA A 1058 -51.07 22.34 -4.12
C ALA A 1058 -49.69 22.11 -3.47
N GLY A 1059 -48.61 22.09 -4.26
CA GLY A 1059 -47.24 21.82 -3.79
C GLY A 1059 -46.95 20.33 -3.54
N GLY A 1060 -47.90 19.43 -3.85
CA GLY A 1060 -47.71 17.99 -3.76
C GLY A 1060 -46.84 17.41 -4.88
N ILE A 1061 -46.53 16.12 -4.77
CA ILE A 1061 -45.82 15.34 -5.78
C ILE A 1061 -46.75 14.27 -6.36
N GLU A 1062 -46.70 14.07 -7.68
CA GLU A 1062 -47.27 12.89 -8.34
C GLU A 1062 -46.14 11.86 -8.50
N ALA A 1063 -46.43 10.59 -8.19
CA ALA A 1063 -45.45 9.51 -8.24
C ALA A 1063 -46.05 8.27 -8.93
N LYS A 1064 -45.52 7.93 -10.11
CA LYS A 1064 -46.05 6.89 -11.00
C LYS A 1064 -45.06 5.73 -11.14
N LEU A 1065 -45.40 4.58 -10.55
CA LEU A 1065 -44.67 3.33 -10.76
C LEU A 1065 -45.11 2.68 -12.07
N THR A 1066 -44.15 2.32 -12.92
CA THR A 1066 -44.37 1.67 -14.22
C THR A 1066 -43.41 0.49 -14.36
N PRO A 1067 -43.84 -0.71 -14.79
CA PRO A 1067 -42.91 -1.81 -15.06
C PRO A 1067 -42.02 -1.49 -16.27
N LEU A 1068 -40.77 -1.94 -16.22
CA LEU A 1068 -39.83 -1.92 -17.35
C LEU A 1068 -40.13 -3.09 -18.31
N THR A 1069 -39.84 -2.93 -19.59
CA THR A 1069 -40.02 -4.00 -20.59
C THR A 1069 -38.97 -5.10 -20.37
N PRO A 1070 -39.35 -6.39 -20.16
CA PRO A 1070 -38.39 -7.49 -20.09
C PRO A 1070 -37.61 -7.63 -21.41
N LEU A 1071 -36.31 -7.93 -21.37
CA LEU A 1071 -35.48 -8.09 -22.57
C LEU A 1071 -35.96 -9.21 -23.50
N SER A 1072 -36.64 -10.22 -22.95
CA SER A 1072 -37.28 -11.31 -23.71
C SER A 1072 -38.51 -10.88 -24.52
N ALA A 1073 -39.06 -9.69 -24.27
CA ALA A 1073 -40.21 -9.13 -24.97
C ALA A 1073 -39.80 -8.06 -26.02
N VAL A 1074 -38.52 -8.00 -26.38
CA VAL A 1074 -37.97 -7.02 -27.33
C VAL A 1074 -37.47 -7.74 -28.59
N ASP A 1075 -38.21 -7.58 -29.69
CA ASP A 1075 -37.83 -8.15 -30.98
C ASP A 1075 -36.40 -7.73 -31.41
N GLY A 1076 -35.63 -8.70 -31.90
CA GLY A 1076 -34.23 -8.50 -32.31
C GLY A 1076 -33.20 -8.45 -31.18
N ALA A 1077 -33.58 -8.54 -29.90
CA ALA A 1077 -32.61 -8.54 -28.79
C ALA A 1077 -31.61 -9.72 -28.84
N SER A 1078 -31.98 -10.83 -29.47
CA SER A 1078 -31.23 -12.10 -29.51
C SER A 1078 -29.84 -12.05 -30.18
N THR A 1079 -29.52 -11.02 -30.97
CA THR A 1079 -28.28 -10.98 -31.79
C THR A 1079 -27.27 -9.91 -31.36
N LEU A 1080 -27.61 -9.06 -30.40
CA LEU A 1080 -26.72 -7.96 -29.93
C LEU A 1080 -26.47 -7.96 -28.40
N LEU A 1081 -27.13 -8.84 -27.64
CA LEU A 1081 -27.07 -8.89 -26.17
C LEU A 1081 -26.72 -10.30 -25.63
N ALA A 1082 -25.94 -11.07 -26.39
CA ALA A 1082 -25.52 -12.42 -26.04
C ALA A 1082 -24.51 -12.44 -24.87
N GLY A 1083 -25.01 -12.31 -23.64
CA GLY A 1083 -24.19 -12.34 -22.42
C GLY A 1083 -24.95 -12.46 -21.09
N ALA A 1084 -26.27 -12.20 -21.05
CA ALA A 1084 -27.08 -12.44 -19.86
C ALA A 1084 -28.48 -12.94 -20.24
N ALA A 1085 -28.92 -14.05 -19.65
CA ALA A 1085 -30.32 -14.44 -19.66
C ALA A 1085 -31.08 -13.60 -18.62
N GLY A 1086 -32.22 -13.02 -19.03
CA GLY A 1086 -33.08 -12.21 -18.17
C GLY A 1086 -32.59 -10.79 -17.87
N GLY A 1087 -33.47 -9.99 -17.27
CA GLY A 1087 -33.32 -8.55 -17.08
C GLY A 1087 -34.25 -7.73 -17.98
N PHE A 1088 -34.17 -6.41 -17.83
CA PHE A 1088 -35.09 -5.46 -18.46
C PHE A 1088 -34.37 -4.53 -19.45
N GLN A 1089 -35.11 -3.97 -20.42
CA GLN A 1089 -34.60 -2.87 -21.23
C GLN A 1089 -34.66 -1.59 -20.37
N PRO A 1090 -33.52 -0.93 -20.08
CA PRO A 1090 -33.53 0.34 -19.35
C PRO A 1090 -34.20 1.42 -20.21
N SER A 1091 -34.86 2.42 -19.59
CA SER A 1091 -35.50 3.51 -20.34
C SER A 1091 -34.49 4.53 -20.87
N TRP A 1092 -33.31 4.59 -20.25
CA TRP A 1092 -32.16 5.37 -20.71
C TRP A 1092 -30.82 4.76 -20.26
N GLU A 1093 -29.76 5.04 -21.01
CA GLU A 1093 -28.40 4.69 -20.61
C GLU A 1093 -27.34 5.72 -21.05
N TRP A 1094 -26.20 5.69 -20.38
CA TRP A 1094 -24.99 6.35 -20.84
C TRP A 1094 -24.25 5.44 -21.82
N GLN A 1095 -23.98 5.94 -23.03
CA GLN A 1095 -22.98 5.36 -23.93
C GLN A 1095 -21.62 6.00 -23.64
N TYR A 1096 -20.61 5.16 -23.42
CA TYR A 1096 -19.25 5.54 -23.07
C TYR A 1096 -18.36 5.41 -24.30
N VAL A 1097 -17.66 6.49 -24.67
CA VAL A 1097 -16.69 6.50 -25.77
C VAL A 1097 -15.40 7.16 -25.27
N MET A 1098 -14.24 6.67 -25.69
CA MET A 1098 -12.96 7.34 -25.46
C MET A 1098 -12.53 8.04 -26.75
N ASP A 1099 -12.19 9.34 -26.67
CA ASP A 1099 -11.74 10.11 -27.83
C ASP A 1099 -10.23 9.89 -28.12
N SER A 1100 -9.73 10.48 -29.21
CA SER A 1100 -8.33 10.38 -29.63
C SER A 1100 -7.32 11.10 -28.70
N ASN A 1101 -7.78 11.80 -27.67
CA ASN A 1101 -6.92 12.33 -26.60
C ASN A 1101 -6.94 11.42 -25.36
N GLY A 1102 -7.69 10.30 -25.40
CA GLY A 1102 -7.93 9.42 -24.25
C GLY A 1102 -9.06 9.88 -23.33
N ALA A 1103 -9.77 10.98 -23.63
CA ALA A 1103 -10.82 11.49 -22.75
C ALA A 1103 -12.12 10.69 -22.92
N VAL A 1104 -12.67 10.22 -21.80
CA VAL A 1104 -13.96 9.50 -21.79
C VAL A 1104 -15.11 10.50 -21.92
N LYS A 1105 -15.91 10.35 -22.98
CA LYS A 1105 -17.14 11.11 -23.26
C LYS A 1105 -18.36 10.24 -23.00
N LEU A 1106 -19.41 10.85 -22.46
CA LEU A 1106 -20.71 10.21 -22.25
C LEU A 1106 -21.74 10.79 -23.20
N SER A 1107 -22.53 9.93 -23.85
CA SER A 1107 -23.74 10.31 -24.60
C SER A 1107 -24.97 9.73 -23.93
N TYR A 1108 -25.99 10.55 -23.69
CA TYR A 1108 -27.27 10.09 -23.14
C TYR A 1108 -28.14 9.51 -24.26
N VAL A 1109 -28.64 8.29 -24.07
CA VAL A 1109 -29.53 7.62 -25.03
C VAL A 1109 -30.80 7.17 -24.32
N GLY A 1110 -31.94 7.75 -24.71
CA GLY A 1110 -33.28 7.34 -24.25
C GLY A 1110 -33.98 6.43 -25.26
N THR A 1111 -34.87 5.55 -24.79
CA THR A 1111 -35.50 4.52 -25.64
C THR A 1111 -36.60 5.00 -26.60
N THR A 1112 -36.98 6.28 -26.58
CA THR A 1112 -38.04 6.84 -27.43
C THR A 1112 -37.61 7.15 -28.87
N THR A 1113 -36.31 7.06 -29.19
CA THR A 1113 -35.82 7.29 -30.56
C THR A 1113 -35.95 6.02 -31.41
N THR A 1114 -36.88 6.08 -32.37
CA THR A 1114 -37.13 5.20 -33.53
C THR A 1114 -36.46 3.82 -33.56
N VAL A 1115 -37.29 2.76 -33.54
CA VAL A 1115 -36.89 1.38 -33.91
C VAL A 1115 -36.60 1.32 -35.41
N GLY A 1116 -35.41 1.79 -35.81
CA GLY A 1116 -35.04 1.96 -37.22
C GLY A 1116 -33.55 2.06 -37.52
N SER A 1117 -32.69 2.30 -36.52
CA SER A 1117 -31.23 2.22 -36.68
C SER A 1117 -30.51 1.83 -35.39
N ARG A 1118 -30.94 0.73 -34.74
CA ARG A 1118 -30.10 0.06 -33.75
C ARG A 1118 -28.96 -0.64 -34.48
N SER A 1119 -27.84 0.06 -34.65
CA SER A 1119 -26.54 -0.62 -34.70
C SER A 1119 -26.35 -1.42 -33.40
N ALA A 1120 -25.31 -2.25 -33.37
CA ALA A 1120 -24.68 -2.61 -32.10
C ALA A 1120 -24.38 -1.34 -31.25
N PRO A 1121 -24.09 -1.45 -29.94
CA PRO A 1121 -23.29 -0.40 -29.30
C PRO A 1121 -22.15 -0.03 -30.25
N ALA A 1122 -21.93 1.25 -30.52
CA ALA A 1122 -20.88 1.68 -31.42
C ALA A 1122 -19.55 1.26 -30.79
N VAL A 1123 -19.06 0.10 -31.21
CA VAL A 1123 -17.76 -0.46 -30.85
C VAL A 1123 -16.76 0.45 -31.52
N GLY A 1124 -16.48 1.58 -30.86
CA GLY A 1124 -15.63 2.63 -31.37
C GLY A 1124 -14.27 2.06 -31.73
N LEU A 1125 -13.52 2.78 -32.56
CA LEU A 1125 -12.17 2.38 -33.00
C LEU A 1125 -11.29 1.97 -31.81
N THR A 1126 -11.54 2.55 -30.63
CA THR A 1126 -11.09 2.12 -29.30
C THR A 1126 -11.07 0.60 -29.07
N ALA A 1127 -12.15 -0.15 -29.27
CA ALA A 1127 -12.18 -1.57 -28.88
C ALA A 1127 -11.45 -2.51 -29.86
N PRO A 1128 -11.52 -2.34 -31.20
CA PRO A 1128 -10.64 -3.03 -32.14
C PRO A 1128 -9.17 -2.66 -31.93
N VAL A 1129 -8.84 -1.40 -31.64
CA VAL A 1129 -7.47 -0.95 -31.34
C VAL A 1129 -6.98 -1.53 -30.01
N MET A 1130 -7.83 -1.57 -28.98
CA MET A 1130 -7.53 -2.23 -27.71
C MET A 1130 -7.28 -3.73 -27.88
N ALA A 1131 -8.16 -4.43 -28.60
CA ALA A 1131 -7.99 -5.84 -28.91
C ALA A 1131 -6.76 -6.11 -29.80
N ALA A 1132 -6.37 -5.17 -30.66
CA ALA A 1132 -5.15 -5.27 -31.46
C ALA A 1132 -3.89 -5.09 -30.60
N ALA A 1133 -3.85 -4.08 -29.72
CA ALA A 1133 -2.76 -3.88 -28.76
C ALA A 1133 -2.59 -5.09 -27.82
N GLU A 1134 -3.70 -5.69 -27.38
CA GLU A 1134 -3.69 -6.93 -26.60
C GLU A 1134 -3.11 -8.12 -27.40
N ARG A 1135 -3.52 -8.31 -28.66
CA ARG A 1135 -3.03 -9.41 -29.53
C ARG A 1135 -1.56 -9.27 -29.92
N GLN A 1136 -1.05 -8.05 -30.09
CA GLN A 1136 0.32 -7.81 -30.57
C GLN A 1136 1.35 -7.71 -29.43
N GLY A 1137 0.92 -7.50 -28.19
CA GLY A 1137 1.78 -7.49 -26.99
C GLY A 1137 2.78 -6.32 -26.89
N ARG A 1138 2.84 -5.46 -27.91
CA ARG A 1138 3.79 -4.35 -28.08
C ARG A 1138 3.09 -3.00 -28.25
N GLN A 1139 3.63 -2.04 -27.49
CA GLN A 1139 3.54 -0.58 -27.65
C GLN A 1139 2.19 0.10 -27.48
N VAL A 1140 2.32 1.42 -27.40
CA VAL A 1140 1.37 2.44 -26.93
C VAL A 1140 0.17 2.54 -27.87
N LEU A 1141 -0.98 2.94 -27.32
CA LEU A 1141 -2.08 3.49 -28.10
C LEU A 1141 -1.62 4.79 -28.78
N ASP A 1142 -1.10 4.69 -30.00
CA ASP A 1142 -0.90 5.86 -30.84
C ASP A 1142 -2.26 6.26 -31.42
N PHE A 1143 -2.85 7.28 -30.83
CA PHE A 1143 -4.18 7.77 -31.20
C PHE A 1143 -4.18 8.66 -32.47
N SER A 1144 -3.08 8.73 -33.22
CA SER A 1144 -2.93 9.56 -34.43
C SER A 1144 -3.31 8.86 -35.75
N ILE A 1145 -4.49 8.20 -35.76
CA ILE A 1145 -5.10 7.56 -36.95
C ILE A 1145 -6.54 8.05 -37.14
#